data_AF-A0A0F9JJN5-F1
#
_entry.id   AF-A0A0F9JJN5-F1
#
_cell.length_a   1.000
_cell.length_b   1.000
_cell.length_c   1.000
_cell.angle_alpha   90.00
_cell.angle_beta   90.00
_cell.angle_gamma   90.00
#
_symmetry.space_group_name_H-M   'P 1'
#
loop_
_entity.id
_entity.type
_entity.pdbx_description
1 polymer ?
#
loop_
_entity_poly.entity_id
_entity_poly.type
_entity_poly.pdbx_seq_one_letter_code
_entity_poly.pdbx_strand_id
1 'polypeptide(L)'
;MTDNDLIWNTFLRAAWGATPEHLRELKEFEEDALNGRRPADVYPQVVEARAVGEQAHGLAQALAQVFQDSGETAARNWIDEKTGSLDRRIGKNLNHELGKMLKRQQTYYRRRDEPQDRSSVRTAVVEGQHRNSLRQQRPSTNWSIYIDETGSNFDETAQGLPGSDKAVGRIVALAVPAGTDMLPTRGFHAADGTSSEVDAMLQRVLDAAVGILGFSVQDHTSRHRYWVGHVVHLIRWTLLQLPVPAGNDGCKVHIYIEKRGSFNERTSLDIVRHTLESELSARDPQRYGHLELDLRFMDKSNPMNGYVDAVAFTWGSPSSASKDRLEKSLLLGHCLIDANETSLHHLYLSLNQHGPLAPGDWYALCTAATSDPEGGFLSRALDRLGHDLQQHPGQWERYLAEVQTRLHTKQYSLPELGNAIAWLQRHADKTHTLPGFLQLQLSSSNLALANHQGRISRELSLSCLKWIKQLRDEVPQMACEALLRLNSTLTNDFEFDALDQEIEDWLEQPVAVAGLLNYGKLQSTKGQLLAFRGHARQALPYFEEALSSFARLSDPAQAMRESRQTRAYRLIAMMDAAVMRESGSSAASTPKIITEMMQHFGDREPECISSQIAHSAQADRFDHHLWLRAMVCFPHALAEAREAYLKQSMHWQTGQDHPWPLIYTYRAWLLRDAGRTVSAQQQLDNAINVCMSLDHGPTLVWMAEVLRTLAPALALDLGNEHPSLAQREYLQKRLPLAPHAELTAFARAVSGQTISHAGILAHLAACLPFNFH
;
A
#
# COMPACT_ATOMS: atom_id res chain seq x y z
N MET A 1 -35.74 -0.18 -36.38
CA MET A 1 -36.27 -1.50 -36.00
C MET A 1 -37.42 -1.86 -36.94
N THR A 2 -37.40 -3.03 -37.59
CA THR A 2 -38.49 -3.45 -38.48
C THR A 2 -39.78 -3.73 -37.69
N ASP A 3 -40.95 -3.76 -38.35
CA ASP A 3 -42.22 -4.07 -37.67
C ASP A 3 -42.18 -5.46 -37.01
N ASN A 4 -41.61 -6.45 -37.71
CA ASN A 4 -41.41 -7.80 -37.17
C ASN A 4 -40.46 -7.84 -35.96
N ASP A 5 -39.38 -7.06 -35.98
CA ASP A 5 -38.48 -6.96 -34.82
C ASP A 5 -39.20 -6.36 -33.60
N LEU A 6 -40.04 -5.33 -33.80
CA LEU A 6 -40.80 -4.67 -32.73
C LEU A 6 -41.80 -5.64 -32.09
N ILE A 7 -42.59 -6.35 -32.90
CA ILE A 7 -43.56 -7.36 -32.45
C ILE A 7 -42.85 -8.49 -31.70
N TRP A 8 -41.73 -8.98 -32.23
CA TRP A 8 -40.95 -10.05 -31.61
C TRP A 8 -40.31 -9.64 -30.29
N ASN A 9 -39.71 -8.44 -30.23
CA ASN A 9 -39.12 -7.92 -28.99
C ASN A 9 -40.18 -7.66 -27.91
N THR A 10 -41.38 -7.21 -28.30
CA THR A 10 -42.51 -7.06 -27.37
C THR A 10 -42.89 -8.39 -26.74
N PHE A 11 -43.05 -9.45 -27.56
CA PHE A 11 -43.31 -10.81 -27.06
C PHE A 11 -42.22 -11.26 -26.08
N LEU A 12 -40.93 -11.10 -26.44
CA LEU A 12 -39.82 -11.55 -25.60
C LEU A 12 -39.79 -10.85 -24.24
N ARG A 13 -39.94 -9.52 -24.18
CA ARG A 13 -39.92 -8.77 -22.92
C ARG A 13 -41.08 -9.12 -22.00
N ALA A 14 -42.26 -9.32 -22.58
CA ALA A 14 -43.42 -9.82 -21.84
C ALA A 14 -43.20 -11.25 -21.32
N ALA A 15 -42.62 -12.15 -22.14
CA ALA A 15 -42.33 -13.53 -21.76
C ALA A 15 -41.26 -13.68 -20.66
N TRP A 16 -40.32 -12.74 -20.57
CA TRP A 16 -39.28 -12.74 -19.54
C TRP A 16 -39.76 -12.23 -18.17
N GLY A 17 -40.93 -11.60 -18.09
CA GLY A 17 -41.54 -11.13 -16.85
C GLY A 17 -41.26 -9.66 -16.53
N ALA A 18 -41.98 -9.15 -15.53
CA ALA A 18 -42.04 -7.72 -15.19
C ALA A 18 -40.87 -7.26 -14.31
N THR A 19 -39.75 -6.88 -14.93
CA THR A 19 -38.71 -6.06 -14.29
C THR A 19 -38.94 -4.56 -14.61
N PRO A 20 -38.42 -3.61 -13.81
CA PRO A 20 -38.53 -2.19 -14.11
C PRO A 20 -38.04 -1.81 -15.52
N GLU A 21 -36.99 -2.47 -16.02
CA GLU A 21 -36.46 -2.30 -17.37
C GLU A 21 -37.42 -2.84 -18.43
N HIS A 22 -37.91 -4.08 -18.29
CA HIS A 22 -38.80 -4.68 -19.27
C HIS A 22 -40.12 -3.93 -19.37
N LEU A 23 -40.69 -3.48 -18.25
CA LEU A 23 -41.91 -2.68 -18.23
C LEU A 23 -41.73 -1.33 -18.96
N ARG A 24 -40.54 -0.73 -18.84
CA ARG A 24 -40.19 0.49 -19.56
C ARG A 24 -40.02 0.24 -21.05
N GLU A 25 -39.26 -0.77 -21.44
CA GLU A 25 -39.07 -1.14 -22.86
C GLU A 25 -40.41 -1.50 -23.53
N LEU A 26 -41.29 -2.23 -22.85
CA LEU A 26 -42.65 -2.51 -23.33
C LEU A 26 -43.45 -1.22 -23.58
N LYS A 27 -43.34 -0.24 -22.68
CA LYS A 27 -43.98 1.06 -22.85
C LYS A 27 -43.40 1.84 -24.04
N GLU A 28 -42.08 1.83 -24.20
CA GLU A 28 -41.40 2.45 -25.35
C GLU A 28 -41.81 1.79 -26.68
N PHE A 29 -41.98 0.47 -26.70
CA PHE A 29 -42.46 -0.26 -27.87
C PHE A 29 -43.92 0.05 -28.21
N GLU A 30 -44.78 0.18 -27.19
CA GLU A 30 -46.16 0.62 -27.38
C GLU A 30 -46.24 2.07 -27.91
N GLU A 31 -45.42 2.98 -27.37
CA GLU A 31 -45.31 4.36 -27.86
C GLU A 31 -44.77 4.44 -29.29
N ASP A 32 -43.77 3.61 -29.66
CA ASP A 32 -43.25 3.54 -31.03
C ASP A 32 -44.28 2.96 -32.02
N ALA A 33 -45.12 2.02 -31.58
CA ALA A 33 -46.22 1.50 -32.37
C ALA A 33 -47.35 2.53 -32.58
N LEU A 34 -47.54 3.46 -31.62
CA LEU A 34 -48.59 4.49 -31.65
C LEU A 34 -48.16 5.81 -32.31
N ASN A 35 -46.88 6.02 -32.59
CA ASN A 35 -46.35 7.31 -33.05
C ASN A 35 -46.74 7.73 -34.50
N GLY A 36 -47.60 6.95 -35.16
CA GLY A 36 -48.14 7.23 -36.49
C GLY A 36 -47.18 7.01 -37.66
N ARG A 37 -45.96 6.50 -37.42
CA ARG A 37 -44.95 6.23 -38.45
C ARG A 37 -45.00 4.81 -39.02
N ARG A 38 -45.84 3.94 -38.46
CA ARG A 38 -45.99 2.53 -38.82
C ARG A 38 -47.40 2.24 -39.34
N PRO A 39 -47.58 1.16 -40.13
CA PRO A 39 -48.90 0.71 -40.55
C PRO A 39 -49.87 0.52 -39.37
N ALA A 40 -51.16 0.80 -39.59
CA ALA A 40 -52.17 0.82 -38.52
C ALA A 40 -52.41 -0.56 -37.86
N ASP A 41 -52.01 -1.65 -38.52
CA ASP A 41 -52.12 -3.03 -38.04
C ASP A 41 -50.97 -3.45 -37.10
N VAL A 42 -49.89 -2.65 -37.01
CA VAL A 42 -48.74 -2.96 -36.15
C VAL A 42 -49.08 -2.83 -34.66
N TYR A 43 -49.82 -1.79 -34.26
CA TYR A 43 -50.18 -1.61 -32.85
C TYR A 43 -51.05 -2.75 -32.30
N PRO A 44 -52.14 -3.20 -32.97
CA PRO A 44 -52.86 -4.42 -32.58
C PRO A 44 -51.96 -5.65 -32.44
N GLN A 45 -50.99 -5.85 -33.35
CA GLN A 45 -50.06 -6.97 -33.28
C GLN A 45 -49.06 -6.87 -32.11
N VAL A 46 -48.66 -5.65 -31.72
CA VAL A 46 -47.83 -5.39 -30.52
C VAL A 46 -48.61 -5.73 -29.25
N VAL A 47 -49.87 -5.30 -29.14
CA VAL A 47 -50.75 -5.63 -28.01
C VAL A 47 -50.97 -7.14 -27.92
N GLU A 48 -51.24 -7.80 -29.05
CA GLU A 48 -51.38 -9.26 -29.12
C GLU A 48 -50.08 -9.97 -28.70
N ALA A 49 -48.93 -9.53 -29.23
CA ALA A 49 -47.63 -10.10 -28.89
C ALA A 49 -47.30 -9.96 -27.40
N ARG A 50 -47.66 -8.83 -26.77
CA ARG A 50 -47.52 -8.63 -25.33
C ARG A 50 -48.37 -9.63 -24.55
N ALA A 51 -49.66 -9.76 -24.88
CA ALA A 51 -50.57 -10.69 -24.21
C ALA A 51 -50.10 -12.16 -24.35
N VAL A 52 -49.66 -12.56 -25.54
CA VAL A 52 -49.08 -13.89 -25.80
C VAL A 52 -47.78 -14.09 -25.01
N GLY A 53 -46.97 -13.05 -24.85
CA GLY A 53 -45.76 -13.08 -24.02
C GLY A 53 -46.08 -13.23 -22.53
N GLU A 54 -47.02 -12.47 -21.99
CA GLU A 54 -47.47 -12.58 -20.60
C GLU A 54 -48.04 -13.98 -20.30
N GLN A 55 -48.79 -14.56 -21.24
CA GLN A 55 -49.24 -15.95 -21.17
C GLN A 55 -48.06 -16.94 -21.18
N ALA A 56 -47.07 -16.73 -22.05
CA ALA A 56 -45.86 -17.55 -22.09
C ALA A 56 -45.09 -17.51 -20.77
N HIS A 57 -45.04 -16.35 -20.11
CA HIS A 57 -44.42 -16.19 -18.79
C HIS A 57 -45.13 -17.02 -17.72
N GLY A 58 -46.46 -16.92 -17.64
CA GLY A 58 -47.25 -17.71 -16.69
C GLY A 58 -47.08 -19.23 -16.90
N LEU A 59 -47.06 -19.66 -18.17
CA LEU A 59 -46.81 -21.07 -18.50
C LEU A 59 -45.38 -21.51 -18.18
N ALA A 60 -44.38 -20.63 -18.32
CA ALA A 60 -43.00 -20.94 -17.93
C ALA A 60 -42.85 -21.12 -16.41
N GLN A 61 -43.59 -20.35 -15.60
CA GLN A 61 -43.65 -20.54 -14.15
C GLN A 61 -44.29 -21.89 -13.79
N ALA A 62 -45.39 -22.27 -14.45
CA ALA A 62 -46.02 -23.58 -14.25
C ALA A 62 -45.11 -24.73 -14.68
N LEU A 63 -44.40 -24.59 -15.81
CA LEU A 63 -43.41 -25.55 -16.28
C LEU A 63 -42.29 -25.77 -15.26
N ALA A 64 -41.81 -24.70 -14.61
CA ALA A 64 -40.80 -24.80 -13.56
C ALA A 64 -41.27 -25.66 -12.39
N GLN A 65 -42.54 -25.54 -12.00
CA GLN A 65 -43.15 -26.37 -10.94
C GLN A 65 -43.21 -27.84 -11.35
N VAL A 66 -43.69 -28.14 -12.56
CA VAL A 66 -43.76 -29.52 -13.09
C VAL A 66 -42.37 -30.17 -13.17
N PHE A 67 -41.38 -29.41 -13.64
CA PHE A 67 -40.00 -29.88 -13.71
C PHE A 67 -39.41 -30.19 -12.33
N GLN A 68 -39.69 -29.37 -11.33
CA GLN A 68 -39.24 -29.61 -9.94
C GLN A 68 -39.92 -30.83 -9.32
N ASP A 69 -41.22 -31.01 -9.53
CA ASP A 69 -42.00 -32.07 -8.88
C ASP A 69 -41.83 -33.44 -9.56
N SER A 70 -41.58 -33.48 -10.86
CA SER A 70 -41.69 -34.72 -11.66
C SER A 70 -40.60 -34.90 -12.73
N GLY A 71 -39.64 -33.99 -12.83
CA GLY A 71 -38.45 -34.13 -13.67
C GLY A 71 -38.67 -33.92 -15.17
N GLU A 72 -37.61 -34.16 -15.96
CA GLU A 72 -37.53 -33.84 -17.39
C GLU A 72 -38.64 -34.46 -18.22
N THR A 73 -38.89 -35.77 -18.07
CA THR A 73 -39.86 -36.51 -18.89
C THR A 73 -41.28 -35.95 -18.71
N ALA A 74 -41.66 -35.64 -17.47
CA ALA A 74 -42.97 -35.04 -17.18
C ALA A 74 -43.07 -33.62 -17.75
N ALA A 75 -42.01 -32.82 -17.65
CA ALA A 75 -41.96 -31.48 -18.21
C ALA A 75 -42.07 -31.48 -19.75
N ARG A 76 -41.40 -32.40 -20.44
CA ARG A 76 -41.53 -32.56 -21.91
C ARG A 76 -42.95 -32.94 -22.32
N ASN A 77 -43.54 -33.94 -21.65
CA ASN A 77 -44.91 -34.35 -21.91
C ASN A 77 -45.91 -33.21 -21.65
N TRP A 78 -45.67 -32.42 -20.60
CA TRP A 78 -46.51 -31.25 -20.27
C TRP A 78 -46.42 -30.15 -21.34
N ILE A 79 -45.22 -29.89 -21.90
CA ILE A 79 -45.05 -28.96 -23.02
C ILE A 79 -45.85 -29.46 -24.23
N ASP A 80 -45.73 -30.74 -24.58
CA ASP A 80 -46.45 -31.33 -25.72
C ASP A 80 -47.98 -31.25 -25.55
N GLU A 81 -48.48 -31.52 -24.33
CA GLU A 81 -49.92 -31.40 -24.01
C GLU A 81 -50.42 -29.95 -24.14
N LYS A 82 -49.65 -28.97 -23.67
CA LYS A 82 -50.08 -27.56 -23.65
C LYS A 82 -49.87 -26.83 -24.98
N THR A 83 -48.91 -27.24 -25.81
CA THR A 83 -48.55 -26.50 -27.03
C THR A 83 -49.37 -26.89 -28.26
N GLY A 84 -50.17 -27.97 -28.20
CA GLY A 84 -50.97 -28.46 -29.32
C GLY A 84 -52.03 -27.47 -29.87
N SER A 85 -52.42 -26.45 -29.10
CA SER A 85 -53.43 -25.44 -29.49
C SER A 85 -53.00 -23.98 -29.26
N LEU A 86 -51.74 -23.74 -28.84
CA LEU A 86 -51.23 -22.42 -28.48
C LEU A 86 -50.37 -21.80 -29.59
N ASP A 87 -50.10 -20.49 -29.47
CA ASP A 87 -49.20 -19.77 -30.38
C ASP A 87 -47.81 -20.42 -30.43
N ARG A 88 -47.25 -20.59 -31.63
CA ARG A 88 -45.94 -21.22 -31.87
C ARG A 88 -44.80 -20.56 -31.07
N ARG A 89 -44.91 -19.27 -30.76
CA ARG A 89 -43.95 -18.51 -29.95
C ARG A 89 -43.90 -19.02 -28.51
N ILE A 90 -45.05 -19.42 -27.94
CA ILE A 90 -45.14 -20.02 -26.61
C ILE A 90 -44.38 -21.33 -26.56
N GLY A 91 -44.63 -22.23 -27.52
CA GLY A 91 -43.94 -23.53 -27.58
C GLY A 91 -42.43 -23.40 -27.71
N LYS A 92 -41.93 -22.43 -28.52
CA LYS A 92 -40.50 -22.13 -28.59
C LYS A 92 -39.95 -21.60 -27.26
N ASN A 93 -40.67 -20.71 -26.58
CA ASN A 93 -40.26 -20.15 -25.28
C ASN A 93 -40.19 -21.24 -24.20
N LEU A 94 -41.20 -22.11 -24.11
CA LEU A 94 -41.23 -23.20 -23.12
C LEU A 94 -40.11 -24.21 -23.33
N ASN A 95 -39.82 -24.60 -24.58
CA ASN A 95 -38.67 -25.46 -24.89
C ASN A 95 -37.34 -24.80 -24.52
N HIS A 96 -37.21 -23.50 -24.75
CA HIS A 96 -36.02 -22.73 -24.36
C HIS A 96 -35.84 -22.69 -22.83
N GLU A 97 -36.92 -22.42 -22.08
CA GLU A 97 -36.90 -22.40 -20.62
C GLU A 97 -36.62 -23.79 -20.02
N LEU A 98 -37.21 -24.87 -20.57
CA LEU A 98 -36.85 -26.24 -20.18
C LEU A 98 -35.37 -26.54 -20.42
N GLY A 99 -34.83 -26.12 -21.57
CA GLY A 99 -33.40 -26.24 -21.86
C GLY A 99 -32.52 -25.55 -20.82
N LYS A 100 -32.90 -24.35 -20.34
CA LYS A 100 -32.21 -23.65 -19.25
C LYS A 100 -32.30 -24.43 -17.93
N MET A 101 -33.47 -24.99 -17.60
CA MET A 101 -33.66 -25.77 -16.38
C MET A 101 -32.81 -27.04 -16.37
N LEU A 102 -32.76 -27.77 -17.49
CA LEU A 102 -31.92 -28.94 -17.67
C LEU A 102 -30.44 -28.62 -17.52
N LYS A 103 -29.99 -27.52 -18.16
CA LYS A 103 -28.60 -27.05 -18.03
C LYS A 103 -28.26 -26.73 -16.56
N ARG A 104 -29.15 -26.01 -15.86
CA ARG A 104 -28.98 -25.70 -14.42
C ARG A 104 -28.91 -26.96 -13.55
N GLN A 105 -29.75 -27.96 -13.83
CA GLN A 105 -29.76 -29.24 -13.12
C GLN A 105 -28.44 -30.00 -13.34
N GLN A 106 -27.95 -30.08 -14.58
CA GLN A 106 -26.66 -30.68 -14.91
C GLN A 106 -25.50 -29.97 -14.20
N THR A 107 -25.47 -28.64 -14.22
CA THR A 107 -24.46 -27.84 -13.51
C THR A 107 -24.53 -28.06 -12.00
N TYR A 108 -25.73 -28.19 -11.42
CA TYR A 108 -25.90 -28.48 -9.99
C TYR A 108 -25.28 -29.83 -9.62
N TYR A 109 -25.57 -30.91 -10.37
CA TYR A 109 -24.96 -32.22 -10.12
C TYR A 109 -23.45 -32.18 -10.28
N ARG A 110 -22.95 -31.52 -11.33
CA ARG A 110 -21.51 -31.35 -11.56
C ARG A 110 -20.79 -30.64 -10.41
N ARG A 111 -21.40 -29.61 -9.83
CA ARG A 111 -20.86 -28.90 -8.64
C ARG A 111 -20.99 -29.69 -7.34
N ARG A 112 -22.00 -30.54 -7.23
CA ARG A 112 -22.19 -31.42 -6.08
C ARG A 112 -21.14 -32.52 -6.03
N ASP A 113 -20.70 -33.02 -7.19
CA ASP A 113 -19.69 -34.08 -7.30
C ASP A 113 -18.25 -33.54 -7.12
N GLU A 114 -18.03 -32.23 -7.31
CA GLU A 114 -16.77 -31.52 -7.04
C GLU A 114 -16.97 -30.38 -6.00
N PRO A 115 -17.30 -30.71 -4.73
CA PRO A 115 -17.53 -29.69 -3.72
C PRO A 115 -16.18 -29.08 -3.30
N GLN A 116 -15.99 -27.80 -3.63
CA GLN A 116 -14.84 -27.02 -3.20
C GLN A 116 -15.32 -25.75 -2.51
N ASP A 117 -15.21 -25.72 -1.19
CA ASP A 117 -15.53 -24.54 -0.36
C ASP A 117 -14.39 -23.53 -0.29
N ARG A 118 -13.16 -23.95 -0.62
CA ARG A 118 -11.95 -23.12 -0.56
C ARG A 118 -11.30 -23.00 -1.91
N SER A 119 -11.16 -21.77 -2.41
CA SER A 119 -10.44 -21.43 -3.62
C SER A 119 -8.94 -21.76 -3.52
N SER A 120 -8.38 -22.13 -4.65
CA SER A 120 -6.97 -22.45 -4.89
C SER A 120 -6.15 -21.27 -5.41
N VAL A 121 -6.81 -20.14 -5.70
CA VAL A 121 -6.18 -18.92 -6.23
C VAL A 121 -5.12 -18.38 -5.26
N ARG A 122 -4.03 -17.87 -5.82
CA ARG A 122 -2.93 -17.23 -5.10
C ARG A 122 -2.50 -15.96 -5.79
N THR A 123 -2.34 -14.91 -5.01
CA THR A 123 -1.71 -13.66 -5.43
C THR A 123 -0.89 -13.09 -4.26
N ALA A 124 -0.10 -12.06 -4.54
CA ALA A 124 0.57 -11.27 -3.52
C ALA A 124 0.49 -9.78 -3.88
N VAL A 125 0.39 -8.95 -2.85
CA VAL A 125 0.53 -7.50 -2.95
C VAL A 125 1.99 -7.16 -2.64
N VAL A 126 2.65 -6.45 -3.56
CA VAL A 126 4.04 -6.02 -3.41
C VAL A 126 4.03 -4.52 -3.16
N GLU A 127 4.66 -4.08 -2.07
CA GLU A 127 4.71 -2.65 -1.70
C GLU A 127 3.33 -1.97 -1.60
N GLY A 128 2.31 -2.71 -1.13
CA GLY A 128 0.95 -2.20 -1.01
C GLY A 128 0.17 -2.10 -2.34
N GLN A 129 0.74 -2.58 -3.46
CA GLN A 129 0.12 -2.53 -4.78
C GLN A 129 -0.18 -3.92 -5.34
N HIS A 130 -1.37 -4.03 -5.96
CA HIS A 130 -1.78 -5.24 -6.67
C HIS A 130 -1.26 -5.22 -8.11
N ARG A 131 -0.62 -6.32 -8.56
CA ARG A 131 0.01 -6.43 -9.89
C ARG A 131 -0.95 -6.21 -11.08
N ASN A 132 -2.23 -6.55 -10.92
CA ASN A 132 -3.27 -6.34 -11.94
C ASN A 132 -4.00 -5.01 -11.78
N SER A 133 -3.56 -4.13 -10.88
CA SER A 133 -4.08 -2.77 -10.85
C SER A 133 -3.76 -2.11 -12.20
N LEU A 134 -4.76 -1.47 -12.80
CA LEU A 134 -4.65 -0.93 -14.15
C LEU A 134 -3.48 0.07 -14.30
N ARG A 135 -3.25 0.90 -13.29
CA ARG A 135 -2.17 1.90 -13.27
C ARG A 135 -0.76 1.29 -13.22
N GLN A 136 -0.65 0.03 -12.79
CA GLN A 136 0.63 -0.68 -12.67
C GLN A 136 1.01 -1.44 -13.94
N GLN A 137 0.15 -1.42 -14.97
CA GLN A 137 0.50 -2.05 -16.24
C GLN A 137 1.56 -1.23 -16.98
N ARG A 138 2.30 -1.91 -17.87
CA ARG A 138 3.25 -1.21 -18.73
C ARG A 138 2.51 -0.38 -19.79
N PRO A 139 3.03 0.80 -20.16
CA PRO A 139 2.47 1.58 -21.27
C PRO A 139 2.38 0.76 -22.56
N SER A 140 1.26 0.89 -23.28
CA SER A 140 1.06 0.29 -24.60
C SER A 140 0.33 1.26 -25.52
N THR A 141 0.65 1.22 -26.82
CA THR A 141 -0.05 1.98 -27.87
C THR A 141 -1.32 1.29 -28.36
N ASN A 142 -1.56 0.05 -27.94
CA ASN A 142 -2.75 -0.70 -28.34
C ASN A 142 -3.29 -1.52 -27.17
N TRP A 143 -4.59 -1.37 -26.91
CA TRP A 143 -5.30 -2.00 -25.80
C TRP A 143 -6.62 -2.60 -26.27
N SER A 144 -6.94 -3.77 -25.75
CA SER A 144 -8.28 -4.37 -25.82
C SER A 144 -8.90 -4.39 -24.43
N ILE A 145 -10.02 -3.72 -24.25
CA ILE A 145 -10.77 -3.65 -22.99
C ILE A 145 -12.04 -4.49 -23.15
N TYR A 146 -12.20 -5.49 -22.29
CA TYR A 146 -13.38 -6.33 -22.23
C TYR A 146 -14.21 -5.95 -21.02
N ILE A 147 -15.50 -5.71 -21.20
CA ILE A 147 -16.42 -5.28 -20.14
C ILE A 147 -17.52 -6.31 -19.98
N ASP A 148 -17.73 -6.71 -18.73
CA ASP A 148 -18.82 -7.58 -18.32
C ASP A 148 -19.36 -7.12 -16.95
N GLU A 149 -20.53 -7.63 -16.57
CA GLU A 149 -21.22 -7.27 -15.35
C GLU A 149 -21.76 -8.46 -14.57
N THR A 150 -22.10 -8.21 -13.32
CA THR A 150 -22.85 -9.13 -12.47
C THR A 150 -23.95 -8.39 -11.73
N GLY A 151 -24.99 -9.10 -11.32
CA GLY A 151 -26.15 -8.56 -10.64
C GLY A 151 -27.29 -8.18 -11.58
N SER A 152 -28.41 -7.77 -11.00
CA SER A 152 -29.66 -7.46 -11.72
C SER A 152 -30.05 -5.99 -11.63
N ASN A 153 -29.71 -5.30 -10.54
CA ASN A 153 -30.19 -3.96 -10.23
C ASN A 153 -29.07 -2.94 -10.51
N PHE A 154 -29.29 -2.11 -11.53
CA PHE A 154 -28.36 -1.06 -11.99
C PHE A 154 -29.00 0.33 -11.90
N ASP A 155 -30.00 0.48 -11.03
CA ASP A 155 -30.70 1.74 -10.80
C ASP A 155 -30.72 2.04 -9.29
N GLU A 156 -31.48 3.05 -8.89
CA GLU A 156 -31.60 3.51 -7.51
C GLU A 156 -32.07 2.42 -6.54
N THR A 157 -32.74 1.36 -7.02
CA THR A 157 -33.16 0.24 -6.16
C THR A 157 -31.97 -0.52 -5.56
N ALA A 158 -30.80 -0.48 -6.20
CA ALA A 158 -29.59 -1.08 -5.68
C ALA A 158 -29.12 -0.42 -4.37
N GLN A 159 -29.42 0.86 -4.15
CA GLN A 159 -29.00 1.60 -2.95
C GLN A 159 -29.66 1.08 -1.66
N GLY A 160 -30.82 0.43 -1.78
CA GLY A 160 -31.54 -0.19 -0.65
C GLY A 160 -31.05 -1.58 -0.26
N LEU A 161 -30.11 -2.16 -1.01
CA LEU A 161 -29.61 -3.53 -0.79
C LEU A 161 -28.29 -3.54 -0.02
N PRO A 162 -27.98 -4.61 0.74
CA PRO A 162 -26.64 -4.81 1.28
C PRO A 162 -25.58 -4.85 0.17
N GLY A 163 -24.40 -4.26 0.38
CA GLY A 163 -23.37 -4.20 -0.66
C GLY A 163 -22.78 -5.56 -1.09
N SER A 164 -23.02 -6.62 -0.32
CA SER A 164 -22.67 -8.01 -0.66
C SER A 164 -23.81 -8.76 -1.35
N ASP A 165 -24.95 -8.12 -1.60
CA ASP A 165 -26.10 -8.76 -2.24
C ASP A 165 -25.78 -9.10 -3.71
N LYS A 166 -26.22 -10.28 -4.14
CA LYS A 166 -26.04 -10.79 -5.50
C LYS A 166 -26.82 -9.97 -6.54
N ALA A 167 -27.87 -9.27 -6.14
CA ALA A 167 -28.70 -8.45 -7.02
C ALA A 167 -28.07 -7.09 -7.32
N VAL A 168 -27.14 -6.60 -6.49
CA VAL A 168 -26.43 -5.34 -6.71
C VAL A 168 -25.58 -5.44 -7.98
N GLY A 169 -25.80 -4.50 -8.91
CA GLY A 169 -25.03 -4.37 -10.14
C GLY A 169 -23.56 -4.03 -9.87
N ARG A 170 -22.66 -4.77 -10.50
CA ARG A 170 -21.22 -4.49 -10.49
C ARG A 170 -20.70 -4.64 -11.91
N ILE A 171 -19.87 -3.71 -12.37
CA ILE A 171 -19.33 -3.70 -13.74
C ILE A 171 -17.81 -3.76 -13.65
N VAL A 172 -17.21 -4.62 -14.48
CA VAL A 172 -15.78 -4.91 -14.48
C VAL A 172 -15.21 -4.75 -15.88
N ALA A 173 -14.04 -4.14 -15.96
CA ALA A 173 -13.22 -4.00 -17.15
C ALA A 173 -11.92 -4.79 -16.98
N LEU A 174 -11.59 -5.57 -18.00
CA LEU A 174 -10.32 -6.25 -18.16
C LEU A 174 -9.56 -5.62 -19.34
N ALA A 175 -8.53 -4.84 -19.05
CA ALA A 175 -7.68 -4.18 -20.03
C ALA A 175 -6.46 -5.05 -20.37
N VAL A 176 -6.35 -5.45 -21.63
CA VAL A 176 -5.30 -6.32 -22.14
C VAL A 176 -4.43 -5.52 -23.10
N PRO A 177 -3.14 -5.29 -22.80
CA PRO A 177 -2.25 -4.63 -23.74
C PRO A 177 -1.91 -5.56 -24.89
N ALA A 178 -1.61 -4.98 -26.06
CA ALA A 178 -1.16 -5.75 -27.21
C ALA A 178 0.11 -6.54 -26.88
N GLY A 179 0.17 -7.80 -27.35
CA GLY A 179 1.28 -8.71 -27.09
C GLY A 179 1.16 -9.54 -25.82
N THR A 180 0.13 -9.34 -24.99
CA THR A 180 -0.16 -10.24 -23.87
C THR A 180 -0.70 -11.58 -24.39
N ASP A 181 -0.03 -12.67 -24.02
CA ASP A 181 -0.43 -14.03 -24.41
C ASP A 181 -1.54 -14.53 -23.48
N MET A 182 -2.78 -14.48 -23.97
CA MET A 182 -3.95 -15.03 -23.30
C MET A 182 -4.63 -16.01 -24.24
N LEU A 183 -4.74 -17.27 -23.79
CA LEU A 183 -5.35 -18.32 -24.59
C LEU A 183 -6.86 -18.10 -24.75
N PRO A 184 -7.42 -18.22 -25.96
CA PRO A 184 -8.86 -18.20 -26.19
C PRO A 184 -9.65 -19.13 -25.25
N THR A 185 -10.65 -18.58 -24.56
CA THR A 185 -11.64 -19.37 -23.84
C THR A 185 -12.66 -19.92 -24.83
N ARG A 186 -12.89 -21.24 -24.81
CA ARG A 186 -13.87 -21.89 -25.70
C ARG A 186 -15.25 -21.89 -25.03
N GLY A 187 -15.99 -20.79 -25.15
CA GLY A 187 -17.38 -20.67 -24.68
C GLY A 187 -17.56 -20.86 -23.17
N PHE A 188 -16.58 -20.39 -22.39
CA PHE A 188 -16.61 -20.49 -20.93
C PHE A 188 -17.58 -19.46 -20.33
N HIS A 189 -18.41 -19.92 -19.39
CA HIS A 189 -19.23 -19.07 -18.52
C HIS A 189 -19.07 -19.49 -17.06
N ALA A 190 -18.68 -18.56 -16.20
CA ALA A 190 -18.39 -18.82 -14.79
C ALA A 190 -19.63 -19.35 -14.04
N ALA A 191 -20.82 -18.85 -14.41
CA ALA A 191 -22.10 -19.36 -13.88
C ALA A 191 -22.36 -20.84 -14.22
N ASP A 192 -21.76 -21.38 -15.28
CA ASP A 192 -21.90 -22.78 -15.72
C ASP A 192 -20.73 -23.67 -15.27
N GLY A 193 -19.59 -23.08 -14.86
CA GLY A 193 -18.38 -23.80 -14.46
C GLY A 193 -18.36 -24.31 -13.01
N THR A 194 -17.46 -25.26 -12.72
CA THR A 194 -17.14 -25.68 -11.34
C THR A 194 -16.22 -24.65 -10.66
N SER A 195 -16.14 -24.68 -9.32
CA SER A 195 -15.28 -23.75 -8.57
C SER A 195 -13.83 -23.80 -9.02
N SER A 196 -13.29 -25.01 -9.29
CA SER A 196 -11.94 -25.24 -9.81
C SER A 196 -11.71 -24.61 -11.19
N GLU A 197 -12.71 -24.68 -12.08
CA GLU A 197 -12.60 -24.09 -13.42
C GLU A 197 -12.55 -22.56 -13.35
N VAL A 198 -13.36 -21.95 -12.48
CA VAL A 198 -13.34 -20.50 -12.23
C VAL A 198 -12.03 -20.08 -11.56
N ASP A 199 -11.53 -20.86 -10.59
CA ASP A 199 -10.22 -20.63 -9.97
C ASP A 199 -9.10 -20.63 -11.02
N ALA A 200 -9.07 -21.64 -11.90
CA ALA A 200 -8.06 -21.73 -12.96
C ALA A 200 -8.15 -20.56 -13.95
N MET A 201 -9.37 -20.10 -14.26
CA MET A 201 -9.57 -18.95 -15.13
C MET A 201 -9.07 -17.67 -14.47
N LEU A 202 -9.46 -17.42 -13.21
CA LEU A 202 -9.03 -16.25 -12.47
C LEU A 202 -7.52 -16.26 -12.22
N GLN A 203 -6.92 -17.41 -11.90
CA GLN A 203 -5.47 -17.52 -11.72
C GLN A 203 -4.72 -17.12 -12.99
N ARG A 204 -5.19 -17.49 -14.18
CA ARG A 204 -4.60 -17.02 -15.46
C ARG A 204 -4.68 -15.50 -15.61
N VAL A 205 -5.80 -14.89 -15.22
CA VAL A 205 -5.94 -13.42 -15.22
C VAL A 205 -4.92 -12.80 -14.25
N LEU A 206 -4.86 -13.33 -13.03
CA LEU A 206 -3.92 -12.85 -12.01
C LEU A 206 -2.47 -13.03 -12.44
N ASP A 207 -2.16 -14.09 -13.19
CA ASP A 207 -0.81 -14.39 -13.69
C ASP A 207 -0.43 -13.65 -14.97
N ALA A 208 -1.38 -13.02 -15.66
CA ALA A 208 -1.13 -12.25 -16.87
C ALA A 208 -0.76 -10.79 -16.57
N ALA A 209 -0.15 -10.12 -17.56
CA ALA A 209 0.08 -8.67 -17.57
C ALA A 209 -1.17 -7.97 -18.12
N VAL A 210 -2.22 -7.92 -17.29
CA VAL A 210 -3.53 -7.33 -17.60
C VAL A 210 -3.97 -6.42 -16.46
N GLY A 211 -4.66 -5.35 -16.81
CA GLY A 211 -5.26 -4.40 -15.87
C GLY A 211 -6.71 -4.75 -15.58
N ILE A 212 -7.11 -4.65 -14.32
CA ILE A 212 -8.49 -4.84 -13.86
C ILE A 212 -8.97 -3.56 -13.21
N LEU A 213 -10.18 -3.14 -13.57
CA LEU A 213 -10.90 -2.08 -12.88
C LEU A 213 -12.38 -2.46 -12.79
N GLY A 214 -13.00 -2.33 -11.63
CA GLY A 214 -14.44 -2.52 -11.50
C GLY A 214 -15.05 -1.69 -10.39
N PHE A 215 -16.33 -1.37 -10.50
CA PHE A 215 -17.07 -0.65 -9.47
C PHE A 215 -18.47 -1.23 -9.25
N SER A 216 -19.00 -1.02 -8.04
CA SER A 216 -20.39 -1.30 -7.68
C SER A 216 -21.27 -0.10 -8.00
N VAL A 217 -22.47 -0.30 -8.55
CA VAL A 217 -23.40 0.81 -8.83
C VAL A 217 -23.83 1.59 -7.57
N GLN A 218 -23.55 1.04 -6.38
CA GLN A 218 -23.74 1.72 -5.10
C GLN A 218 -22.68 2.79 -4.80
N ASP A 219 -21.58 2.81 -5.55
CA ASP A 219 -20.55 3.84 -5.41
C ASP A 219 -21.18 5.24 -5.56
N HIS A 220 -20.85 6.12 -4.61
CA HIS A 220 -21.45 7.46 -4.50
C HIS A 220 -21.24 8.35 -5.72
N THR A 221 -20.21 8.05 -6.53
CA THR A 221 -19.88 8.75 -7.76
C THR A 221 -20.63 8.20 -8.98
N SER A 222 -21.14 6.98 -8.88
CA SER A 222 -21.93 6.30 -9.90
C SER A 222 -23.42 6.60 -9.72
N ARG A 223 -23.89 7.74 -10.25
CA ARG A 223 -25.31 8.17 -10.17
C ARG A 223 -26.06 8.04 -11.49
N HIS A 224 -25.78 6.97 -12.24
CA HIS A 224 -26.48 6.72 -13.49
C HIS A 224 -27.79 5.96 -13.23
N ARG A 225 -28.80 6.27 -14.04
CA ARG A 225 -30.12 5.61 -13.96
C ARG A 225 -30.19 4.32 -14.80
N TYR A 226 -29.28 4.17 -15.75
CA TYR A 226 -29.31 3.10 -16.76
C TYR A 226 -27.98 2.36 -16.79
N TRP A 227 -28.02 1.05 -17.01
CA TRP A 227 -26.84 0.18 -17.16
C TRP A 227 -25.80 0.75 -18.11
N VAL A 228 -26.21 1.22 -19.30
CA VAL A 228 -25.27 1.79 -20.29
C VAL A 228 -24.55 3.03 -19.76
N GLY A 229 -25.18 3.82 -18.90
CA GLY A 229 -24.53 4.96 -18.25
C GLY A 229 -23.39 4.53 -17.34
N HIS A 230 -23.58 3.44 -16.58
CA HIS A 230 -22.53 2.85 -15.76
C HIS A 230 -21.41 2.23 -16.61
N VAL A 231 -21.73 1.61 -17.75
CA VAL A 231 -20.71 1.12 -18.70
C VAL A 231 -19.85 2.28 -19.23
N VAL A 232 -20.47 3.37 -19.67
CA VAL A 232 -19.74 4.56 -20.14
C VAL A 232 -18.90 5.17 -19.02
N HIS A 233 -19.40 5.18 -17.79
CA HIS A 233 -18.66 5.59 -16.61
C HIS A 233 -17.39 4.75 -16.40
N LEU A 234 -17.52 3.41 -16.48
CA LEU A 234 -16.38 2.51 -16.36
C LEU A 234 -15.35 2.72 -17.47
N ILE A 235 -15.81 2.90 -18.71
CA ILE A 235 -14.94 3.18 -19.86
C ILE A 235 -14.12 4.44 -19.59
N ARG A 236 -14.78 5.54 -19.22
CA ARG A 236 -14.10 6.81 -18.91
C ARG A 236 -13.04 6.62 -17.83
N TRP A 237 -13.38 5.94 -16.73
CA TRP A 237 -12.44 5.63 -15.65
C TRP A 237 -11.25 4.78 -16.07
N THR A 238 -11.52 3.76 -16.87
CA THR A 238 -10.48 2.87 -17.40
C THR A 238 -9.51 3.68 -18.27
N LEU A 239 -10.02 4.54 -19.15
CA LEU A 239 -9.20 5.39 -20.04
C LEU A 239 -8.35 6.43 -19.29
N LEU A 240 -8.87 6.99 -18.19
CA LEU A 240 -8.11 7.93 -17.36
C LEU A 240 -6.89 7.26 -16.70
N GLN A 241 -7.05 5.99 -16.29
CA GLN A 241 -6.04 5.20 -15.60
C GLN A 241 -5.11 4.41 -16.54
N LEU A 242 -5.46 4.30 -17.82
CA LEU A 242 -4.75 3.47 -18.79
C LEU A 242 -3.31 3.97 -19.01
N PRO A 243 -2.28 3.12 -18.86
CA PRO A 243 -0.90 3.49 -19.18
C PRO A 243 -0.72 3.73 -20.68
N VAL A 244 -0.46 4.98 -21.06
CA VAL A 244 -0.23 5.40 -22.45
C VAL A 244 1.22 5.88 -22.58
N PRO A 245 1.96 5.52 -23.66
CA PRO A 245 3.34 5.96 -23.86
C PRO A 245 3.48 7.50 -23.87
N ALA A 246 4.59 7.99 -23.32
CA ALA A 246 4.91 9.40 -23.31
C ALA A 246 5.02 9.96 -24.74
N GLY A 247 4.31 11.06 -25.03
CA GLY A 247 4.28 11.70 -26.34
C GLY A 247 3.17 11.21 -27.30
N ASN A 248 2.57 10.05 -27.01
CA ASN A 248 1.45 9.41 -27.75
C ASN A 248 1.25 9.86 -29.21
N ASP A 249 1.99 9.26 -30.15
CA ASP A 249 1.80 9.47 -31.60
C ASP A 249 0.66 8.61 -32.22
N GLY A 250 -0.18 7.97 -31.39
CA GLY A 250 -1.30 7.15 -31.84
C GLY A 250 -1.58 5.95 -30.93
N CYS A 251 -2.52 6.10 -29.99
CA CYS A 251 -2.95 5.03 -29.09
C CYS A 251 -4.33 4.55 -29.51
N LYS A 252 -4.47 3.25 -29.76
CA LYS A 252 -5.73 2.61 -30.18
C LYS A 252 -6.30 1.79 -29.05
N VAL A 253 -7.58 1.98 -28.75
CA VAL A 253 -8.26 1.24 -27.69
C VAL A 253 -9.54 0.62 -28.24
N HIS A 254 -9.54 -0.71 -28.34
CA HIS A 254 -10.70 -1.49 -28.72
C HIS A 254 -11.48 -1.89 -27.47
N ILE A 255 -12.76 -1.51 -27.40
CA ILE A 255 -13.63 -1.75 -26.25
C ILE A 255 -14.75 -2.69 -26.67
N TYR A 256 -14.80 -3.84 -26.00
CA TYR A 256 -15.79 -4.89 -26.21
C TYR A 256 -16.71 -4.99 -25.00
N ILE A 257 -18.00 -4.77 -25.19
CA ILE A 257 -19.02 -4.76 -24.13
C ILE A 257 -19.93 -5.97 -24.30
N GLU A 258 -20.15 -6.78 -23.26
CA GLU A 258 -21.13 -7.86 -23.32
C GLU A 258 -22.55 -7.32 -23.64
N LYS A 259 -23.28 -8.01 -24.52
CA LYS A 259 -24.65 -7.62 -24.92
C LYS A 259 -25.62 -7.76 -23.74
N ARG A 260 -26.46 -6.74 -23.53
CA ARG A 260 -27.52 -6.75 -22.51
C ARG A 260 -28.82 -6.15 -23.03
N GLY A 261 -29.89 -6.94 -23.02
CA GLY A 261 -31.23 -6.48 -23.39
C GLY A 261 -31.29 -5.91 -24.82
N SER A 262 -31.69 -4.65 -24.96
CA SER A 262 -31.77 -3.93 -26.24
C SER A 262 -30.41 -3.40 -26.73
N PHE A 263 -29.36 -3.42 -25.90
CA PHE A 263 -28.01 -3.01 -26.26
C PHE A 263 -27.24 -4.17 -26.92
N ASN A 264 -27.13 -4.11 -28.25
CA ASN A 264 -26.49 -5.15 -29.06
C ASN A 264 -25.78 -4.52 -30.29
N GLU A 265 -25.26 -5.34 -31.20
CA GLU A 265 -24.53 -4.90 -32.41
C GLU A 265 -25.28 -3.91 -33.30
N ARG A 266 -26.62 -3.84 -33.22
CA ARG A 266 -27.42 -2.87 -33.98
C ARG A 266 -27.44 -1.48 -33.33
N THR A 267 -26.99 -1.35 -32.10
CA THR A 267 -26.92 -0.09 -31.35
C THR A 267 -25.60 0.61 -31.65
N SER A 268 -25.63 1.77 -32.31
CA SER A 268 -24.42 2.56 -32.56
C SER A 268 -23.88 3.17 -31.26
N LEU A 269 -22.56 3.07 -31.08
CA LEU A 269 -21.80 3.68 -29.99
C LEU A 269 -20.97 4.89 -30.45
N ASP A 270 -21.19 5.41 -31.67
CA ASP A 270 -20.38 6.48 -32.25
C ASP A 270 -20.44 7.79 -31.47
N ILE A 271 -21.62 8.16 -30.97
CA ILE A 271 -21.79 9.37 -30.15
C ILE A 271 -21.00 9.24 -28.85
N VAL A 272 -21.04 8.06 -28.21
CA VAL A 272 -20.28 7.77 -26.98
C VAL A 272 -18.78 7.87 -27.27
N ARG A 273 -18.33 7.22 -28.35
CA ARG A 273 -16.95 7.26 -28.83
C ARG A 273 -16.44 8.70 -29.00
N HIS A 274 -17.13 9.49 -29.83
CA HIS A 274 -16.74 10.87 -30.11
C HIS A 274 -16.76 11.78 -28.88
N THR A 275 -17.72 11.57 -27.98
CA THR A 275 -17.81 12.33 -26.72
C THR A 275 -16.60 12.03 -25.84
N LEU A 276 -16.23 10.75 -25.67
CA LEU A 276 -15.08 10.36 -24.85
C LEU A 276 -13.76 10.85 -25.44
N GLU A 277 -13.55 10.71 -26.75
CA GLU A 277 -12.36 11.22 -27.46
C GLU A 277 -12.21 12.73 -27.27
N SER A 278 -13.29 13.49 -27.47
CA SER A 278 -13.28 14.94 -27.33
C SER A 278 -13.08 15.39 -25.88
N GLU A 279 -13.74 14.74 -24.91
CA GLU A 279 -13.64 15.06 -23.48
C GLU A 279 -12.20 14.84 -22.97
N LEU A 280 -11.62 13.67 -23.28
CA LEU A 280 -10.27 13.32 -22.84
C LEU A 280 -9.22 14.19 -23.54
N SER A 281 -9.33 14.39 -24.86
CA SER A 281 -8.42 15.26 -25.61
C SER A 281 -8.42 16.70 -25.11
N ALA A 282 -9.59 17.27 -24.81
CA ALA A 282 -9.68 18.61 -24.22
C ALA A 282 -9.02 18.70 -22.83
N ARG A 283 -9.05 17.61 -22.06
CA ARG A 283 -8.50 17.55 -20.70
C ARG A 283 -6.98 17.41 -20.66
N ASP A 284 -6.45 16.55 -21.54
CA ASP A 284 -5.02 16.29 -21.67
C ASP A 284 -4.65 16.12 -23.14
N PRO A 285 -4.49 17.23 -23.89
CA PRO A 285 -4.19 17.16 -25.32
C PRO A 285 -2.91 16.39 -25.61
N GLN A 286 -1.91 16.52 -24.74
CA GLN A 286 -0.62 15.85 -24.89
C GLN A 286 -0.74 14.32 -24.74
N ARG A 287 -1.63 13.83 -23.85
CA ARG A 287 -1.84 12.40 -23.64
C ARG A 287 -2.87 11.79 -24.58
N TYR A 288 -3.95 12.51 -24.86
CA TYR A 288 -5.15 11.97 -25.52
C TYR A 288 -5.42 12.58 -26.91
N GLY A 289 -4.61 13.52 -27.39
CA GLY A 289 -4.81 14.17 -28.70
C GLY A 289 -4.83 13.21 -29.89
N HIS A 290 -4.19 12.05 -29.75
CA HIS A 290 -4.14 10.97 -30.76
C HIS A 290 -4.75 9.65 -30.24
N LEU A 291 -5.69 9.72 -29.29
CA LEU A 291 -6.44 8.56 -28.83
C LEU A 291 -7.53 8.20 -29.86
N GLU A 292 -7.49 6.97 -30.37
CA GLU A 292 -8.54 6.39 -31.22
C GLU A 292 -9.29 5.32 -30.44
N LEU A 293 -10.60 5.47 -30.33
CA LEU A 293 -11.46 4.50 -29.65
C LEU A 293 -12.26 3.68 -30.68
N ASP A 294 -12.48 2.39 -30.41
CA ASP A 294 -13.35 1.52 -31.20
C ASP A 294 -14.27 0.75 -30.24
N LEU A 295 -15.53 1.15 -30.15
CA LEU A 295 -16.49 0.59 -29.19
C LEU A 295 -17.47 -0.35 -29.91
N ARG A 296 -17.58 -1.60 -29.44
CA ARG A 296 -18.49 -2.59 -30.01
C ARG A 296 -19.11 -3.48 -28.94
N PHE A 297 -20.30 -3.98 -29.21
CA PHE A 297 -20.88 -5.06 -28.42
C PHE A 297 -20.32 -6.42 -28.87
N MET A 298 -20.04 -7.30 -27.91
CA MET A 298 -19.54 -8.66 -28.17
C MET A 298 -20.53 -9.73 -27.73
N ASP A 299 -20.50 -10.86 -28.43
CA ASP A 299 -21.21 -12.06 -28.01
C ASP A 299 -20.45 -12.83 -26.93
N LYS A 300 -21.20 -13.64 -26.18
CA LYS A 300 -20.71 -14.64 -25.24
C LYS A 300 -19.69 -15.64 -25.81
N SER A 301 -19.68 -15.79 -27.14
CA SER A 301 -18.71 -16.62 -27.87
C SER A 301 -17.36 -15.94 -28.07
N ASN A 302 -17.20 -14.67 -27.69
CA ASN A 302 -15.93 -13.98 -27.79
C ASN A 302 -14.86 -14.74 -26.98
N PRO A 303 -13.71 -15.06 -27.59
CA PRO A 303 -12.63 -15.78 -26.94
C PRO A 303 -12.17 -15.24 -25.57
N MET A 304 -12.34 -13.94 -25.33
CA MET A 304 -11.89 -13.27 -24.11
C MET A 304 -13.00 -13.06 -23.07
N ASN A 305 -14.27 -13.32 -23.41
CA ASN A 305 -15.41 -13.09 -22.51
C ASN A 305 -15.25 -13.86 -21.20
N GLY A 306 -14.82 -15.12 -21.28
CA GLY A 306 -14.71 -15.99 -20.12
C GLY A 306 -13.75 -15.47 -19.03
N TYR A 307 -12.78 -14.63 -19.38
CA TYR A 307 -11.85 -14.05 -18.42
C TYR A 307 -12.48 -12.92 -17.61
N VAL A 308 -13.15 -11.96 -18.28
CA VAL A 308 -13.82 -10.85 -17.57
C VAL A 308 -15.04 -11.34 -16.79
N ASP A 309 -15.77 -12.33 -17.32
CA ASP A 309 -16.87 -13.02 -16.63
C ASP A 309 -16.39 -13.72 -15.35
N ALA A 310 -15.22 -14.39 -15.39
CA ALA A 310 -14.65 -14.98 -14.17
C ALA A 310 -14.36 -13.94 -13.08
N VAL A 311 -13.92 -12.73 -13.44
CA VAL A 311 -13.69 -11.64 -12.48
C VAL A 311 -15.02 -11.10 -11.94
N ALA A 312 -15.97 -10.78 -12.83
CA ALA A 312 -17.30 -10.29 -12.45
C ALA A 312 -18.04 -11.29 -11.54
N PHE A 313 -18.06 -12.57 -11.92
CA PHE A 313 -18.66 -13.65 -11.14
C PHE A 313 -18.00 -13.82 -9.77
N THR A 314 -16.66 -13.76 -9.70
CA THR A 314 -15.94 -13.84 -8.43
C THR A 314 -16.37 -12.75 -7.46
N TRP A 315 -16.64 -11.55 -7.98
CA TRP A 315 -17.07 -10.43 -7.16
C TRP A 315 -18.54 -10.49 -6.76
N GLY A 316 -19.45 -10.86 -7.68
CA GLY A 316 -20.89 -10.80 -7.46
C GLY A 316 -21.55 -12.06 -6.91
N SER A 317 -20.85 -13.21 -6.94
CA SER A 317 -21.44 -14.48 -6.51
C SER A 317 -21.48 -14.62 -4.99
N PRO A 318 -22.63 -15.03 -4.41
CA PRO A 318 -22.75 -15.16 -2.95
C PRO A 318 -22.16 -16.47 -2.39
N SER A 319 -21.61 -17.36 -3.23
CA SER A 319 -21.12 -18.67 -2.80
C SER A 319 -19.88 -18.56 -1.89
N SER A 320 -19.73 -19.52 -0.96
CA SER A 320 -18.57 -19.63 -0.06
C SER A 320 -17.25 -19.60 -0.84
N ALA A 321 -17.17 -20.42 -1.89
CA ALA A 321 -16.01 -20.50 -2.76
C ALA A 321 -15.66 -19.17 -3.45
N SER A 322 -16.67 -18.38 -3.87
CA SER A 322 -16.40 -17.09 -4.53
C SER A 322 -15.97 -16.02 -3.53
N LYS A 323 -16.51 -16.04 -2.31
CA LYS A 323 -16.04 -15.15 -1.23
C LYS A 323 -14.59 -15.43 -0.84
N ASP A 324 -14.25 -16.69 -0.64
CA ASP A 324 -12.86 -17.11 -0.35
C ASP A 324 -11.92 -16.82 -1.55
N ARG A 325 -12.41 -16.96 -2.79
CA ARG A 325 -11.67 -16.54 -3.99
C ARG A 325 -11.43 -15.04 -4.04
N LEU A 326 -12.45 -14.23 -3.77
CA LEU A 326 -12.33 -12.76 -3.77
C LEU A 326 -11.31 -12.31 -2.72
N GLU A 327 -11.38 -12.87 -1.50
CA GLU A 327 -10.42 -12.62 -0.43
C GLU A 327 -8.99 -12.99 -0.84
N LYS A 328 -8.77 -14.21 -1.36
CA LYS A 328 -7.43 -14.67 -1.78
C LYS A 328 -6.90 -13.99 -3.03
N SER A 329 -7.77 -13.48 -3.89
CA SER A 329 -7.39 -12.74 -5.09
C SER A 329 -6.95 -11.31 -4.79
N LEU A 330 -7.20 -10.79 -3.58
CA LEU A 330 -6.85 -9.43 -3.15
C LEU A 330 -7.27 -8.33 -4.16
N LEU A 331 -8.32 -8.59 -4.96
CA LEU A 331 -8.80 -7.65 -5.97
C LEU A 331 -9.62 -6.52 -5.36
N LEU A 332 -10.40 -6.80 -4.32
CA LEU A 332 -11.22 -5.81 -3.62
C LEU A 332 -10.34 -4.80 -2.89
N GLY A 333 -10.63 -3.51 -3.04
CA GLY A 333 -9.82 -2.40 -2.50
C GLY A 333 -8.62 -2.00 -3.35
N HIS A 334 -8.20 -2.84 -4.31
CA HIS A 334 -7.04 -2.56 -5.18
C HIS A 334 -7.41 -2.38 -6.66
N CYS A 335 -8.25 -3.27 -7.18
CA CYS A 335 -8.72 -3.31 -8.57
C CYS A 335 -10.25 -3.16 -8.65
N LEU A 336 -10.97 -3.65 -7.65
CA LEU A 336 -12.42 -3.59 -7.53
C LEU A 336 -12.76 -2.62 -6.40
N ILE A 337 -13.50 -1.56 -6.73
CA ILE A 337 -13.74 -0.42 -5.86
C ILE A 337 -14.85 -0.76 -4.86
N ASP A 338 -14.54 -0.64 -3.57
CA ASP A 338 -15.55 -0.68 -2.51
C ASP A 338 -16.31 0.65 -2.46
N ALA A 339 -17.63 0.58 -2.43
CA ALA A 339 -18.52 1.75 -2.46
C ALA A 339 -18.36 2.66 -1.22
N ASN A 340 -17.80 2.13 -0.12
CA ASN A 340 -17.63 2.86 1.14
C ASN A 340 -16.26 3.55 1.29
N GLU A 341 -15.30 3.26 0.41
CA GLU A 341 -14.00 3.92 0.47
C GLU A 341 -14.06 5.25 -0.29
N THR A 342 -13.64 6.34 0.37
CA THR A 342 -13.32 7.62 -0.30
C THR A 342 -12.05 7.39 -1.11
N SER A 343 -12.24 6.80 -2.28
CA SER A 343 -11.17 6.19 -3.05
C SER A 343 -10.49 7.22 -3.95
N LEU A 344 -9.26 6.89 -4.35
CA LEU A 344 -8.53 7.49 -5.47
C LEU A 344 -9.41 7.78 -6.70
N HIS A 345 -10.46 6.99 -6.92
CA HIS A 345 -11.37 7.11 -8.05
C HIS A 345 -12.23 8.37 -7.99
N HIS A 346 -12.57 8.86 -6.79
CA HIS A 346 -13.19 10.18 -6.62
C HIS A 346 -12.32 11.27 -7.25
N LEU A 347 -10.99 11.21 -7.07
CA LEU A 347 -10.07 12.21 -7.62
C LEU A 347 -10.08 12.23 -9.15
N TYR A 348 -10.15 11.07 -9.80
CA TYR A 348 -10.27 11.00 -11.26
C TYR A 348 -11.52 11.71 -11.79
N LEU A 349 -12.63 11.66 -11.04
CA LEU A 349 -13.86 12.37 -11.40
C LEU A 349 -13.88 13.83 -11.02
N SER A 350 -13.42 14.19 -9.82
CA SER A 350 -13.30 15.58 -9.40
C SER A 350 -12.37 16.34 -10.35
N LEU A 351 -11.33 15.69 -10.84
CA LEU A 351 -10.51 16.23 -11.91
C LEU A 351 -11.28 16.41 -13.22
N ASN A 352 -12.26 15.58 -13.57
CA ASN A 352 -13.06 15.81 -14.78
C ASN A 352 -14.06 16.98 -14.69
N GLN A 353 -14.27 17.58 -13.52
CA GLN A 353 -15.13 18.75 -13.39
C GLN A 353 -14.43 20.02 -13.88
N HIS A 354 -15.18 20.95 -14.48
CA HIS A 354 -14.65 22.26 -14.86
C HIS A 354 -14.53 23.17 -13.63
N GLY A 355 -13.35 23.75 -13.42
CA GLY A 355 -13.06 24.67 -12.33
C GLY A 355 -11.99 24.16 -11.35
N PRO A 356 -11.70 24.93 -10.29
CA PRO A 356 -10.67 24.55 -9.33
C PRO A 356 -11.11 23.36 -8.48
N LEU A 357 -10.18 22.45 -8.22
CA LEU A 357 -10.41 21.29 -7.38
C LEU A 357 -10.71 21.71 -5.94
N ALA A 358 -11.64 21.03 -5.26
CA ALA A 358 -11.94 21.30 -3.86
C ALA A 358 -10.69 21.07 -2.97
N PRO A 359 -10.48 21.84 -1.88
CA PRO A 359 -9.25 21.73 -1.09
C PRO A 359 -8.96 20.33 -0.53
N GLY A 360 -9.99 19.61 -0.05
CA GLY A 360 -9.82 18.23 0.42
C GLY A 360 -9.40 17.26 -0.70
N ASP A 361 -9.97 17.39 -1.89
CA ASP A 361 -9.60 16.58 -3.06
C ASP A 361 -8.19 16.92 -3.56
N TRP A 362 -7.81 18.20 -3.54
CA TRP A 362 -6.44 18.62 -3.86
C TRP A 362 -5.42 18.03 -2.89
N TYR A 363 -5.71 18.06 -1.58
CA TYR A 363 -4.83 17.48 -0.58
C TYR A 363 -4.65 15.98 -0.80
N ALA A 364 -5.73 15.24 -1.09
CA ALA A 364 -5.67 13.83 -1.43
C ALA A 364 -4.91 13.57 -2.75
N LEU A 365 -5.05 14.45 -3.76
CA LEU A 365 -4.33 14.38 -5.02
C LEU A 365 -2.81 14.54 -4.85
N CYS A 366 -2.35 15.42 -3.96
CA CYS A 366 -0.93 15.62 -3.68
C CYS A 366 -0.23 14.31 -3.27
N THR A 367 -0.95 13.44 -2.57
CA THR A 367 -0.45 12.12 -2.14
C THR A 367 -0.67 11.05 -3.20
N ALA A 368 -1.84 11.04 -3.83
CA ALA A 368 -2.13 10.08 -4.89
C ALA A 368 -1.11 10.18 -6.05
N ALA A 369 -0.72 11.39 -6.41
CA ALA A 369 0.22 11.68 -7.49
C ALA A 369 1.63 11.14 -7.24
N THR A 370 2.08 10.95 -5.99
CA THR A 370 3.42 10.40 -5.73
C THR A 370 3.52 8.90 -6.01
N SER A 371 2.38 8.21 -6.07
CA SER A 371 2.29 6.79 -6.46
C SER A 371 1.85 6.60 -7.90
N ASP A 372 1.65 7.69 -8.65
CA ASP A 372 1.26 7.64 -10.05
C ASP A 372 2.48 7.24 -10.90
N PRO A 373 2.34 6.31 -11.86
CA PRO A 373 3.45 5.92 -12.74
C PRO A 373 3.99 7.12 -13.51
N GLU A 374 5.22 7.00 -14.02
CA GLU A 374 5.83 8.04 -14.83
C GLU A 374 4.94 8.40 -16.02
N GLY A 375 4.58 9.68 -16.11
CA GLY A 375 3.60 10.13 -17.09
C GLY A 375 2.21 9.50 -16.87
N GLY A 376 1.75 9.39 -15.62
CA GLY A 376 0.36 9.07 -15.28
C GLY A 376 -0.58 10.28 -15.38
N PHE A 377 -1.87 10.07 -15.13
CA PHE A 377 -2.88 11.14 -15.20
C PHE A 377 -2.75 12.13 -14.04
N LEU A 378 -2.63 11.60 -12.82
CA LEU A 378 -2.81 12.34 -11.58
C LEU A 378 -1.63 13.29 -11.36
N SER A 379 -0.42 12.84 -11.64
CA SER A 379 0.77 13.68 -11.60
C SER A 379 0.65 14.85 -12.58
N ARG A 380 0.26 14.60 -13.84
CA ARG A 380 0.05 15.67 -14.83
C ARG A 380 -1.12 16.58 -14.49
N ALA A 381 -2.20 16.03 -13.95
CA ALA A 381 -3.35 16.82 -13.52
C ALA A 381 -2.99 17.75 -12.35
N LEU A 382 -2.18 17.26 -11.39
CA LEU A 382 -1.66 18.05 -10.28
C LEU A 382 -0.72 19.16 -10.76
N ASP A 383 0.14 18.89 -11.75
CA ASP A 383 1.00 19.92 -12.35
C ASP A 383 0.18 20.97 -13.09
N ARG A 384 -0.83 20.58 -13.88
CA ARG A 384 -1.74 21.52 -14.57
C ARG A 384 -2.51 22.40 -13.61
N LEU A 385 -3.05 21.81 -12.54
CA LEU A 385 -3.74 22.55 -11.48
C LEU A 385 -2.87 23.71 -10.98
N GLY A 386 -1.55 23.50 -10.89
CA GLY A 386 -0.60 24.51 -10.44
C GLY A 386 -0.37 25.64 -11.44
N HIS A 387 -0.48 25.35 -12.75
CA HIS A 387 -0.45 26.37 -13.80
C HIS A 387 -1.77 27.16 -13.85
N ASP A 388 -2.90 26.46 -13.66
CA ASP A 388 -4.25 27.02 -13.71
C ASP A 388 -4.58 27.90 -12.49
N LEU A 389 -3.78 27.86 -11.42
CA LEU A 389 -3.91 28.77 -10.28
C LEU A 389 -3.94 30.25 -10.70
N GLN A 390 -3.21 30.62 -11.76
CA GLN A 390 -3.21 31.99 -12.29
C GLN A 390 -4.59 32.44 -12.78
N GLN A 391 -5.45 31.50 -13.18
CA GLN A 391 -6.82 31.77 -13.65
C GLN A 391 -7.85 31.79 -12.51
N HIS A 392 -7.46 31.40 -11.30
CA HIS A 392 -8.35 31.30 -10.14
C HIS A 392 -7.77 32.02 -8.91
N PRO A 393 -7.89 33.37 -8.86
CA PRO A 393 -7.44 34.15 -7.70
C PRO A 393 -8.07 33.65 -6.40
N GLY A 394 -7.28 33.53 -5.33
CA GLY A 394 -7.76 33.06 -4.03
C GLY A 394 -7.75 31.53 -3.85
N GLN A 395 -7.49 30.75 -4.91
CA GLN A 395 -7.52 29.29 -4.80
C GLN A 395 -6.29 28.74 -4.07
N TRP A 396 -5.13 29.38 -4.26
CA TRP A 396 -3.90 29.02 -3.53
C TRP A 396 -4.10 29.19 -2.02
N GLU A 397 -4.74 30.28 -1.58
CA GLU A 397 -5.04 30.55 -0.17
C GLU A 397 -6.05 29.56 0.42
N ARG A 398 -7.00 29.06 -0.38
CA ARG A 398 -7.93 28.00 0.05
C ARG A 398 -7.21 26.67 0.28
N TYR A 399 -6.24 26.34 -0.58
CA TYR A 399 -5.38 25.15 -0.40
C TYR A 399 -4.47 25.31 0.83
N LEU A 400 -3.91 26.50 1.03
CA LEU A 400 -3.17 26.81 2.26
C LEU A 400 -4.05 26.66 3.52
N ALA A 401 -5.29 27.15 3.48
CA ALA A 401 -6.22 27.04 4.61
C ALA A 401 -6.58 25.58 4.94
N GLU A 402 -6.68 24.70 3.95
CA GLU A 402 -6.87 23.26 4.17
C GLU A 402 -5.67 22.64 4.91
N VAL A 403 -4.44 22.95 4.48
CA VAL A 403 -3.22 22.51 5.18
C VAL A 403 -3.21 22.99 6.63
N GLN A 404 -3.53 24.26 6.87
CA GLN A 404 -3.61 24.82 8.22
C GLN A 404 -4.69 24.16 9.07
N THR A 405 -5.84 23.83 8.47
CA THR A 405 -6.95 23.15 9.15
C THR A 405 -6.55 21.73 9.57
N ARG A 406 -5.92 20.97 8.67
CA ARG A 406 -5.41 19.61 8.94
C ARG A 406 -4.39 19.60 10.07
N LEU A 407 -3.49 20.60 10.07
CA LEU A 407 -2.51 20.78 11.15
C LEU A 407 -3.19 21.05 12.49
N HIS A 408 -4.20 21.92 12.52
CA HIS A 408 -4.95 22.25 13.73
C HIS A 408 -5.74 21.04 14.26
N THR A 409 -6.37 20.26 13.39
CA THR A 409 -7.18 19.10 13.76
C THR A 409 -6.35 17.82 13.96
N LYS A 410 -5.04 17.84 13.65
CA LYS A 410 -4.13 16.69 13.68
C LYS A 410 -4.59 15.51 12.80
N GLN A 411 -5.28 15.80 11.69
CA GLN A 411 -5.79 14.80 10.75
C GLN A 411 -4.91 14.73 9.49
N TYR A 412 -3.66 14.27 9.64
CA TYR A 412 -2.71 14.14 8.52
C TYR A 412 -1.66 13.06 8.79
N SER A 413 -1.11 12.48 7.71
CA SER A 413 0.20 11.82 7.76
C SER A 413 1.32 12.78 7.35
N LEU A 414 2.54 12.58 7.87
CA LEU A 414 3.69 13.43 7.54
C LEU A 414 4.03 13.45 6.04
N PRO A 415 3.98 12.32 5.31
CA PRO A 415 4.22 12.32 3.86
C PRO A 415 3.17 13.12 3.08
N GLU A 416 1.87 12.97 3.39
CA GLU A 416 0.79 13.73 2.76
C GLU A 416 0.99 15.24 2.93
N LEU A 417 1.27 15.65 4.17
CA LEU A 417 1.48 17.05 4.51
C LEU A 417 2.71 17.62 3.78
N GLY A 418 3.80 16.85 3.73
CA GLY A 418 5.02 17.23 3.01
C GLY A 418 4.75 17.47 1.52
N ASN A 419 4.03 16.55 0.87
CA ASN A 419 3.68 16.67 -0.55
C ASN A 419 2.82 17.91 -0.84
N ALA A 420 1.81 18.17 0.00
CA ALA A 420 0.93 19.32 -0.15
C ALA A 420 1.67 20.66 0.03
N ILE A 421 2.51 20.80 1.06
CA ILE A 421 3.28 22.03 1.30
C ILE A 421 4.33 22.24 0.19
N ALA A 422 5.01 21.17 -0.26
CA ALA A 422 5.96 21.26 -1.36
C ALA A 422 5.31 21.74 -2.66
N TRP A 423 4.09 21.26 -2.95
CA TRP A 423 3.32 21.71 -4.10
C TRP A 423 2.94 23.20 -3.98
N LEU A 424 2.43 23.63 -2.81
CA LEU A 424 2.11 25.05 -2.57
C LEU A 424 3.33 25.95 -2.75
N GLN A 425 4.50 25.50 -2.30
CA GLN A 425 5.76 26.25 -2.45
C GLN A 425 6.17 26.38 -3.92
N ARG A 426 6.05 25.30 -4.70
CA ARG A 426 6.41 25.28 -6.12
C ARG A 426 5.55 26.24 -6.94
N HIS A 427 4.27 26.34 -6.62
CA HIS A 427 3.30 27.14 -7.35
C HIS A 427 2.90 28.45 -6.64
N ALA A 428 3.67 28.88 -5.64
CA ALA A 428 3.54 30.21 -5.07
C ALA A 428 3.92 31.27 -6.10
N ASP A 429 3.18 32.37 -6.17
CA ASP A 429 3.55 33.53 -6.98
C ASP A 429 4.36 34.53 -6.14
N LYS A 430 4.66 35.71 -6.68
CA LYS A 430 5.45 36.74 -5.96
C LYS A 430 4.73 37.34 -4.75
N THR A 431 3.42 37.16 -4.65
CA THR A 431 2.57 37.69 -3.57
C THR A 431 2.24 36.62 -2.52
N HIS A 432 2.22 35.35 -2.91
CA HIS A 432 2.06 34.23 -2.02
C HIS A 432 3.33 33.99 -1.20
N THR A 433 3.19 34.00 0.13
CA THR A 433 4.27 33.65 1.05
C THR A 433 3.80 32.54 1.96
N LEU A 434 4.50 31.41 1.97
CA LEU A 434 4.26 30.36 2.94
C LEU A 434 4.70 30.83 4.33
N PRO A 435 3.81 30.78 5.35
CA PRO A 435 4.17 31.03 6.74
C PRO A 435 5.42 30.26 7.17
N GLY A 436 6.29 30.88 7.96
CA GLY A 436 7.57 30.29 8.35
C GLY A 436 7.42 28.94 9.05
N PHE A 437 6.44 28.78 9.94
CA PHE A 437 6.19 27.51 10.62
C PHE A 437 5.84 26.36 9.65
N LEU A 438 5.17 26.63 8.52
CA LEU A 438 4.93 25.61 7.49
C LEU A 438 6.21 25.25 6.74
N GLN A 439 7.10 26.22 6.51
CA GLN A 439 8.41 25.97 5.89
C GLN A 439 9.32 25.14 6.80
N LEU A 440 9.27 25.39 8.12
CA LEU A 440 9.93 24.57 9.12
C LEU A 440 9.39 23.14 9.11
N GLN A 441 8.06 22.97 9.08
CA GLN A 441 7.44 21.65 9.07
C GLN A 441 7.78 20.86 7.81
N LEU A 442 7.73 21.49 6.62
CA LEU A 442 8.18 20.86 5.38
C LEU A 442 9.66 20.46 5.44
N SER A 443 10.53 21.38 5.87
CA SER A 443 11.97 21.12 5.96
C SER A 443 12.26 19.97 6.94
N SER A 444 11.59 19.96 8.09
CA SER A 444 11.71 18.92 9.10
C SER A 444 11.21 17.56 8.60
N SER A 445 10.08 17.50 7.89
CA SER A 445 9.55 16.27 7.28
C SER A 445 10.46 15.73 6.18
N ASN A 446 10.99 16.60 5.32
CA ASN A 446 11.94 16.20 4.28
C ASN A 446 13.24 15.66 4.86
N LEU A 447 13.72 16.23 5.97
CA LEU A 447 14.85 15.67 6.72
C LEU A 447 14.54 14.29 7.29
N ALA A 448 13.38 14.12 7.93
CA ALA A 448 12.98 12.81 8.46
C ALA A 448 12.89 11.75 7.36
N LEU A 449 12.29 12.09 6.21
CA LEU A 449 12.18 11.18 5.06
C LEU A 449 13.55 10.82 4.48
N ALA A 450 14.41 11.81 4.28
CA ALA A 450 15.77 11.58 3.79
C ALA A 450 16.55 10.68 4.75
N ASN A 451 16.46 10.96 6.06
CA ASN A 451 17.12 10.18 7.09
C ASN A 451 16.61 8.73 7.15
N HIS A 452 15.29 8.50 7.03
CA HIS A 452 14.71 7.16 6.92
C HIS A 452 15.23 6.38 5.70
N GLN A 453 15.58 7.07 4.62
CA GLN A 453 16.18 6.50 3.41
C GLN A 453 17.71 6.41 3.48
N GLY A 454 18.33 6.72 4.63
CA GLY A 454 19.78 6.75 4.79
C GLY A 454 20.48 7.85 3.97
N ARG A 455 19.74 8.86 3.52
CA ARG A 455 20.24 10.00 2.74
C ARG A 455 20.40 11.22 3.63
N ILE A 456 21.53 11.88 3.51
CA ILE A 456 21.83 13.12 4.23
C ILE A 456 21.99 14.22 3.18
N SER A 457 21.21 15.29 3.33
CA SER A 457 21.25 16.45 2.45
C SER A 457 21.67 17.67 3.23
N ARG A 458 22.88 18.16 2.97
CA ARG A 458 23.43 19.37 3.59
C ARG A 458 22.54 20.59 3.33
N GLU A 459 21.94 20.68 2.15
CA GLU A 459 21.02 21.77 1.79
C GLU A 459 19.76 21.75 2.67
N LEU A 460 19.14 20.57 2.83
CA LEU A 460 17.98 20.42 3.71
C LEU A 460 18.34 20.72 5.17
N SER A 461 19.51 20.26 5.63
CA SER A 461 20.01 20.51 6.98
C SER A 461 20.18 22.01 7.26
N LEU A 462 20.83 22.75 6.35
CA LEU A 462 21.03 24.19 6.47
C LEU A 462 19.71 24.96 6.39
N SER A 463 18.81 24.57 5.48
CA SER A 463 17.48 25.18 5.37
C SER A 463 16.66 25.00 6.65
N CYS A 464 16.65 23.79 7.21
CA CYS A 464 15.94 23.51 8.46
C CYS A 464 16.54 24.31 9.62
N LEU A 465 17.88 24.33 9.76
CA LEU A 465 18.56 25.10 10.80
C LEU A 465 18.23 26.60 10.72
N LYS A 466 18.17 27.16 9.51
CA LYS A 466 17.74 28.55 9.29
C LYS A 466 16.34 28.78 9.86
N TRP A 467 15.37 27.93 9.53
CA TRP A 467 14.00 28.06 10.03
C TRP A 467 13.90 27.85 11.53
N ILE A 468 14.65 26.90 12.11
CA ILE A 468 14.74 26.69 13.56
C ILE A 468 15.17 27.99 14.26
N LYS A 469 16.21 28.65 13.74
CA LYS A 469 16.73 29.90 14.31
C LYS A 469 15.75 31.05 14.15
N GLN A 470 15.12 31.19 12.99
CA GLN A 470 14.18 32.29 12.71
C GLN A 470 12.88 32.17 13.51
N LEU A 471 12.42 30.95 13.78
CA LEU A 471 11.12 30.69 14.39
C LEU A 471 11.22 30.31 15.87
N ARG A 472 12.41 30.47 16.46
CA ARG A 472 12.66 30.17 17.87
C ARG A 472 11.67 30.88 18.79
N ASP A 473 11.37 32.15 18.53
CA ASP A 473 10.46 32.93 19.36
C ASP A 473 8.99 32.82 18.94
N GLU A 474 8.73 32.49 17.66
CA GLU A 474 7.37 32.38 17.11
C GLU A 474 6.70 31.04 17.46
N VAL A 475 7.43 29.93 17.28
CA VAL A 475 6.95 28.55 17.52
C VAL A 475 8.03 27.69 18.20
N PRO A 476 8.47 28.04 19.42
CA PRO A 476 9.65 27.46 20.07
C PRO A 476 9.63 25.93 20.18
N GLN A 477 8.48 25.34 20.54
CA GLN A 477 8.39 23.88 20.72
C GLN A 477 8.59 23.12 19.40
N MET A 478 8.08 23.66 18.29
CA MET A 478 8.26 23.10 16.95
C MET A 478 9.70 23.28 16.46
N ALA A 479 10.31 24.45 16.72
CA ALA A 479 11.71 24.70 16.42
C ALA A 479 12.64 23.74 17.18
N CYS A 480 12.36 23.50 18.47
CA CYS A 480 13.09 22.54 19.27
C CYS A 480 12.95 21.10 18.75
N GLU A 481 11.74 20.67 18.38
CA GLU A 481 11.53 19.33 17.82
C GLU A 481 12.27 19.14 16.48
N ALA A 482 12.24 20.17 15.62
CA ALA A 482 12.98 20.16 14.38
C ALA A 482 14.51 20.11 14.61
N LEU A 483 15.03 20.79 15.63
CA LEU A 483 16.44 20.72 16.03
C LEU A 483 16.83 19.30 16.44
N LEU A 484 16.01 18.63 17.27
CA LEU A 484 16.25 17.25 17.69
C LEU A 484 16.30 16.29 16.49
N ARG A 485 15.40 16.46 15.51
CA ARG A 485 15.40 15.66 14.26
C ARG A 485 16.62 15.94 13.39
N LEU A 486 17.01 17.21 13.27
CA LEU A 486 18.23 17.60 12.56
C LEU A 486 19.46 16.95 13.21
N ASN A 487 19.54 16.97 14.54
CA ASN A 487 20.63 16.33 15.27
C ASN A 487 20.69 14.82 15.01
N SER A 488 19.56 14.12 15.00
CA SER A 488 19.52 12.70 14.63
C SER A 488 20.06 12.45 13.23
N THR A 489 19.81 13.36 12.28
CA THR A 489 20.32 13.26 10.91
C THR A 489 21.84 13.44 10.87
N LEU A 490 22.37 14.47 11.53
CA LEU A 490 23.81 14.76 11.56
C LEU A 490 24.60 13.69 12.33
N THR A 491 24.00 13.10 13.38
CA THR A 491 24.58 11.98 14.12
C THR A 491 24.82 10.77 13.21
N ASN A 492 23.93 10.52 12.23
CA ASN A 492 24.11 9.44 11.27
C ASN A 492 25.28 9.69 10.29
N ASP A 493 25.71 10.95 10.13
CA ASP A 493 26.90 11.34 9.34
C ASP A 493 28.19 11.46 10.16
N PHE A 494 28.16 11.07 11.44
CA PHE A 494 29.25 11.27 12.40
C PHE A 494 29.56 12.76 12.70
N GLU A 495 28.63 13.68 12.41
CA GLU A 495 28.74 15.11 12.74
C GLU A 495 28.24 15.40 14.17
N PHE A 496 28.96 14.91 15.18
CA PHE A 496 28.50 15.01 16.58
C PHE A 496 28.62 16.41 17.19
N ASP A 497 29.54 17.25 16.70
CA ASP A 497 29.79 18.60 17.24
C ASP A 497 28.92 19.70 16.59
N ALA A 498 28.27 19.40 15.46
CA ALA A 498 27.71 20.40 14.56
C ALA A 498 26.59 21.26 15.16
N LEU A 499 25.86 20.73 16.15
CA LEU A 499 24.74 21.42 16.83
C LEU A 499 24.94 21.53 18.34
N ASP A 500 26.17 21.30 18.83
CA ASP A 500 26.42 21.23 20.26
C ASP A 500 26.07 22.55 20.97
N GLN A 501 26.46 23.67 20.36
CA GLN A 501 26.15 25.00 20.86
C GLN A 501 24.65 25.30 20.78
N GLU A 502 23.98 24.96 19.67
CA GLU A 502 22.54 25.13 19.55
C GLU A 502 21.78 24.36 20.63
N ILE A 503 22.19 23.14 20.96
CA ILE A 503 21.55 22.35 22.02
C ILE A 503 21.77 22.99 23.39
N GLU A 504 23.00 23.45 23.69
CA GLU A 504 23.28 24.18 24.94
C GLU A 504 22.44 25.45 25.07
N ASP A 505 22.37 26.26 24.00
CA ASP A 505 21.57 27.48 23.97
C ASP A 505 20.09 27.21 24.28
N TRP A 506 19.56 26.04 23.92
CA TRP A 506 18.20 25.60 24.24
C TRP A 506 18.08 25.08 25.68
N LEU A 507 19.08 24.37 26.19
CA LEU A 507 19.13 23.89 27.57
C LEU A 507 19.26 25.02 28.60
N GLU A 508 19.86 26.14 28.22
CA GLU A 508 19.92 27.36 29.04
C GLU A 508 18.56 28.08 29.17
N GLN A 509 17.60 27.78 28.29
CA GLN A 509 16.28 28.39 28.35
C GLN A 509 15.41 27.78 29.46
N PRO A 510 14.42 28.54 29.98
CA PRO A 510 13.41 27.96 30.85
C PRO A 510 12.72 26.75 30.20
N VAL A 511 12.50 25.68 30.98
CA VAL A 511 11.84 24.44 30.52
C VAL A 511 10.52 24.69 29.77
N ALA A 512 9.78 25.75 30.13
CA ALA A 512 8.53 26.13 29.49
C ALA A 512 8.67 26.48 28.00
N VAL A 513 9.85 26.93 27.55
CA VAL A 513 10.10 27.34 26.15
C VAL A 513 10.09 26.12 25.23
N ALA A 514 10.92 25.12 25.51
CA ALA A 514 10.92 23.85 24.76
C ALA A 514 9.70 22.97 25.09
N GLY A 515 9.16 23.10 26.30
CA GLY A 515 8.24 22.16 26.91
C GLY A 515 8.99 21.00 27.58
N LEU A 516 8.42 20.45 28.64
CA LEU A 516 9.08 19.46 29.51
C LEU A 516 9.58 18.21 28.76
N LEU A 517 8.78 17.70 27.82
CA LEU A 517 9.16 16.55 27.00
C LEU A 517 10.40 16.84 26.15
N ASN A 518 10.38 17.93 25.39
CA ASN A 518 11.49 18.28 24.51
C ASN A 518 12.73 18.69 25.30
N TYR A 519 12.57 19.33 26.45
CA TYR A 519 13.68 19.61 27.37
C TYR A 519 14.36 18.31 27.82
N GLY A 520 13.60 17.31 28.25
CA GLY A 520 14.14 15.98 28.56
C GLY A 520 14.84 15.32 27.36
N LYS A 521 14.31 15.49 26.15
CA LYS A 521 14.95 14.99 24.91
C LYS A 521 16.24 15.73 24.57
N LEU A 522 16.33 17.04 24.78
CA LEU A 522 17.55 17.82 24.61
C LEU A 522 18.64 17.32 25.57
N GLN A 523 18.29 17.11 26.84
CA GLN A 523 19.19 16.53 27.84
C GLN A 523 19.69 15.14 27.41
N SER A 524 18.78 14.24 27.03
CA SER A 524 19.15 12.90 26.54
C SER A 524 20.01 12.96 25.27
N THR A 525 19.75 13.93 24.38
CA THR A 525 20.53 14.14 23.15
C THR A 525 21.94 14.64 23.46
N LYS A 526 22.10 15.61 24.38
CA LYS A 526 23.41 16.09 24.81
C LYS A 526 24.25 14.98 25.44
N GLY A 527 23.61 14.14 26.27
CA GLY A 527 24.25 12.94 26.80
C GLY A 527 24.74 11.99 25.70
N GLN A 528 23.90 11.71 24.70
CA GLN A 528 24.30 10.89 23.54
C GLN A 528 25.47 11.50 22.77
N LEU A 529 25.44 12.80 22.48
CA LEU A 529 26.53 13.48 21.76
C LEU A 529 27.87 13.38 22.48
N LEU A 530 27.88 13.57 23.81
CA LEU A 530 29.08 13.38 24.63
C LEU A 530 29.55 11.92 24.60
N ALA A 531 28.63 10.96 24.68
CA ALA A 531 28.97 9.55 24.61
C ALA A 531 29.54 9.15 23.23
N PHE A 532 29.04 9.69 22.11
CA PHE A 532 29.60 9.46 20.78
C PHE A 532 31.04 9.95 20.65
N ARG A 533 31.38 11.03 21.35
CA ARG A 533 32.74 11.61 21.36
C ARG A 533 33.68 10.90 22.34
N GLY A 534 33.24 9.79 22.95
CA GLY A 534 34.04 9.05 23.93
C GLY A 534 34.12 9.73 25.29
N HIS A 535 33.14 10.57 25.66
CA HIS A 535 33.04 11.21 26.96
C HIS A 535 31.91 10.59 27.78
N ALA A 536 31.95 9.27 27.95
CA ALA A 536 30.83 8.50 28.50
C ALA A 536 30.49 8.91 29.93
N ARG A 537 31.48 9.26 30.77
CA ARG A 537 31.20 9.79 32.11
C ARG A 537 30.53 11.16 32.09
N GLN A 538 30.94 12.05 31.18
CA GLN A 538 30.35 13.39 31.08
C GLN A 538 28.90 13.33 30.59
N ALA A 539 28.51 12.27 29.88
CA ALA A 539 27.15 12.04 29.43
C ALA A 539 26.17 11.68 30.57
N LEU A 540 26.63 11.06 31.66
CA LEU A 540 25.76 10.52 32.72
C LEU A 540 24.85 11.56 33.39
N PRO A 541 25.34 12.75 33.80
CA PRO A 541 24.48 13.77 34.41
C PRO A 541 23.34 14.23 33.48
N TYR A 542 23.60 14.32 32.17
CA TYR A 542 22.58 14.69 31.19
C TYR A 542 21.49 13.64 31.06
N PHE A 543 21.85 12.34 31.10
CA PHE A 543 20.85 11.28 31.13
C PHE A 543 20.03 11.28 32.42
N GLU A 544 20.64 11.60 33.56
CA GLU A 544 19.94 11.70 34.85
C GLU A 544 18.93 12.86 34.85
N GLU A 545 19.32 14.02 34.31
CA GLU A 545 18.43 15.17 34.16
C GLU A 545 17.29 14.91 33.17
N ALA A 546 17.57 14.18 32.08
CA ALA A 546 16.53 13.73 31.15
C ALA A 546 15.51 12.82 31.85
N LEU A 547 15.95 11.84 32.63
CA LEU A 547 15.08 10.94 33.38
C LEU A 547 14.25 11.68 34.45
N SER A 548 14.86 12.64 35.15
CA SER A 548 14.17 13.55 36.07
C SER A 548 13.06 14.35 35.37
N SER A 549 13.34 14.85 34.16
CA SER A 549 12.36 15.56 33.34
C SER A 549 11.20 14.66 32.90
N PHE A 550 11.48 13.45 32.42
CA PHE A 550 10.42 12.52 31.99
C PHE A 550 9.54 12.01 33.14
N ALA A 551 10.10 11.86 34.34
CA ALA A 551 9.34 11.47 35.54
C ALA A 551 8.25 12.48 35.93
N ARG A 552 8.35 13.73 35.45
CA ARG A 552 7.39 14.81 35.70
C ARG A 552 6.30 14.91 34.62
N LEU A 553 6.34 14.10 33.57
CA LEU A 553 5.32 14.08 32.53
C LEU A 553 3.98 13.54 33.07
N SER A 554 2.88 14.14 32.62
CA SER A 554 1.54 13.75 33.06
C SER A 554 0.99 12.49 32.39
N ASP A 555 1.48 12.16 31.19
CA ASP A 555 1.14 10.90 30.49
C ASP A 555 2.12 9.79 30.92
N PRO A 556 1.66 8.79 31.70
CA PRO A 556 2.53 7.72 32.19
C PRO A 556 3.09 6.85 31.05
N ALA A 557 2.36 6.67 29.95
CA ALA A 557 2.82 5.87 28.83
C ALA A 557 3.96 6.58 28.08
N GLN A 558 3.86 7.89 27.89
CA GLN A 558 4.95 8.70 27.33
C GLN A 558 6.16 8.75 28.27
N ALA A 559 5.94 9.00 29.57
CA ALA A 559 7.00 9.01 30.57
C ALA A 559 7.80 7.70 30.57
N MET A 560 7.10 6.56 30.55
CA MET A 560 7.71 5.23 30.54
C MET A 560 8.54 4.99 29.28
N ARG A 561 8.01 5.34 28.10
CA ARG A 561 8.68 5.13 26.80
C ARG A 561 10.01 5.88 26.72
N GLU A 562 9.97 7.19 26.99
CA GLU A 562 11.15 8.07 26.91
C GLU A 562 12.18 7.72 28.00
N SER A 563 11.70 7.34 29.19
CA SER A 563 12.56 6.89 30.29
C SER A 563 13.25 5.56 29.99
N ARG A 564 12.54 4.57 29.42
CA ARG A 564 13.12 3.25 29.10
C ARG A 564 14.26 3.40 28.09
N GLN A 565 14.05 4.18 27.03
CA GLN A 565 15.09 4.45 26.04
C GLN A 565 16.29 5.18 26.66
N THR A 566 16.05 6.23 27.44
CA THR A 566 17.13 7.01 28.06
C THR A 566 17.90 6.22 29.12
N ARG A 567 17.24 5.31 29.86
CA ARG A 567 17.92 4.38 30.77
C ARG A 567 18.85 3.42 30.03
N ALA A 568 18.43 2.90 28.89
CA ALA A 568 19.28 2.03 28.07
C ALA A 568 20.56 2.77 27.64
N TYR A 569 20.43 4.01 27.13
CA TYR A 569 21.59 4.86 26.83
C TYR A 569 22.47 5.08 28.06
N ARG A 570 21.90 5.48 29.20
CA ARG A 570 22.66 5.70 30.42
C ARG A 570 23.44 4.45 30.86
N LEU A 571 22.83 3.27 30.81
CA LEU A 571 23.48 2.00 31.15
C LEU A 571 24.63 1.68 30.20
N ILE A 572 24.46 1.91 28.89
CA ILE A 572 25.54 1.78 27.91
C ILE A 572 26.71 2.71 28.28
N ALA A 573 26.44 3.96 28.66
CA ALA A 573 27.49 4.93 28.95
C ALA A 573 28.25 4.55 30.22
N MET A 574 27.54 4.00 31.21
CA MET A 574 28.19 3.44 32.40
C MET A 574 29.08 2.24 32.06
N MET A 575 28.64 1.36 31.15
CA MET A 575 29.46 0.24 30.67
C MET A 575 30.72 0.74 29.96
N ASP A 576 30.59 1.70 29.05
CA ASP A 576 31.73 2.21 28.28
C ASP A 576 32.74 2.94 29.17
N ALA A 577 32.27 3.78 30.10
CA ALA A 577 33.15 4.43 31.08
C ALA A 577 33.90 3.43 31.97
N ALA A 578 33.30 2.26 32.26
CA ALA A 578 33.93 1.18 33.02
C ALA A 578 34.95 0.40 32.16
N VAL A 579 34.57 0.01 30.95
CA VAL A 579 35.39 -0.80 30.04
C VAL A 579 36.60 -0.03 29.50
N MET A 580 36.43 1.25 29.14
CA MET A 580 37.50 2.11 28.63
C MET A 580 38.46 2.63 29.71
N ARG A 581 38.18 2.36 31.00
CA ARG A 581 38.97 2.84 32.15
C ARG A 581 39.25 4.35 32.11
N GLU A 582 38.25 5.16 31.73
CA GLU A 582 38.37 6.63 31.78
C GLU A 582 38.91 7.08 33.15
N SER A 583 39.88 7.99 33.18
CA SER A 583 40.61 8.43 34.39
C SER A 583 39.66 8.63 35.59
N GLY A 584 39.82 7.84 36.66
CA GLY A 584 38.92 7.83 37.84
C GLY A 584 37.86 6.70 37.86
N SER A 585 37.84 5.83 36.84
CA SER A 585 37.03 4.61 36.80
C SER A 585 37.74 3.52 37.59
N SER A 586 37.15 3.08 38.71
CA SER A 586 37.68 1.95 39.49
C SER A 586 36.90 0.68 39.16
N ALA A 587 37.53 -0.48 39.32
CA ALA A 587 36.86 -1.79 39.19
C ALA A 587 35.65 -1.97 40.14
N ALA A 588 35.44 -1.05 41.10
CA ALA A 588 34.30 -1.03 42.01
C ALA A 588 32.98 -0.56 41.36
N SER A 589 32.97 -0.14 40.08
CA SER A 589 31.75 0.31 39.38
C SER A 589 30.88 -0.84 38.84
N THR A 590 31.43 -2.04 38.59
CA THR A 590 30.70 -3.16 37.97
C THR A 590 29.47 -3.60 38.76
N PRO A 591 29.53 -3.81 40.11
CA PRO A 591 28.35 -4.21 40.86
C PRO A 591 27.19 -3.20 40.74
N LYS A 592 27.50 -1.90 40.75
CA LYS A 592 26.50 -0.84 40.57
C LYS A 592 25.84 -0.92 39.19
N ILE A 593 26.61 -1.13 38.13
CA ILE A 593 26.08 -1.28 36.77
C ILE A 593 25.13 -2.48 36.68
N ILE A 594 25.52 -3.63 37.26
CA ILE A 594 24.68 -4.83 37.27
C ILE A 594 23.39 -4.59 38.06
N THR A 595 23.46 -3.97 39.23
CA THR A 595 22.25 -3.63 40.02
C THR A 595 21.29 -2.75 39.22
N GLU A 596 21.78 -1.68 38.60
CA GLU A 596 20.93 -0.79 37.80
C GLU A 596 20.40 -1.46 36.52
N MET A 597 21.17 -2.37 35.93
CA MET A 597 20.72 -3.23 34.83
C MET A 597 19.56 -4.12 35.27
N MET A 598 19.63 -4.75 36.45
CA MET A 598 18.54 -5.58 36.96
C MET A 598 17.27 -4.76 37.19
N GLN A 599 17.40 -3.56 37.73
CA GLN A 599 16.28 -2.62 37.91
C GLN A 599 15.62 -2.24 36.58
N HIS A 600 16.41 -2.00 35.52
CA HIS A 600 15.89 -1.75 34.17
C HIS A 600 15.02 -2.91 33.66
N PHE A 601 15.42 -4.14 33.98
CA PHE A 601 14.68 -5.35 33.65
C PHE A 601 13.64 -5.75 34.72
N GLY A 602 13.32 -4.89 35.68
CA GLY A 602 12.29 -5.14 36.69
C GLY A 602 12.69 -6.13 37.78
N ASP A 603 13.98 -6.10 38.17
CA ASP A 603 14.56 -6.91 39.25
C ASP A 603 14.37 -8.42 39.09
N ARG A 604 14.33 -8.89 37.83
CA ARG A 604 14.23 -10.31 37.48
C ARG A 604 15.60 -10.97 37.53
N GLU A 605 15.60 -12.27 37.81
CA GLU A 605 16.83 -13.08 37.76
C GLU A 605 17.48 -13.08 36.36
N PRO A 606 18.82 -13.00 36.25
CA PRO A 606 19.55 -12.89 34.98
C PRO A 606 19.22 -13.99 33.94
N GLU A 607 18.97 -15.22 34.38
CA GLU A 607 18.64 -16.36 33.51
C GLU A 607 17.22 -16.25 32.96
N CYS A 608 16.30 -15.69 33.74
CA CYS A 608 14.93 -15.41 33.31
C CYS A 608 14.92 -14.31 32.24
N ILE A 609 15.68 -13.23 32.47
CA ILE A 609 15.88 -12.15 31.48
C ILE A 609 16.43 -12.75 30.18
N SER A 610 17.49 -13.56 30.27
CA SER A 610 18.12 -14.21 29.12
C SER A 610 17.17 -15.12 28.35
N SER A 611 16.37 -15.93 29.06
CA SER A 611 15.41 -16.83 28.44
C SER A 611 14.29 -16.08 27.70
N GLN A 612 13.80 -14.98 28.28
CA GLN A 612 12.78 -14.16 27.63
C GLN A 612 13.34 -13.38 26.44
N ILE A 613 14.49 -12.71 26.60
CA ILE A 613 15.10 -11.87 25.56
C ILE A 613 15.46 -12.70 24.32
N ALA A 614 15.83 -13.99 24.49
CA ALA A 614 16.07 -14.89 23.37
C ALA A 614 14.87 -15.00 22.39
N HIS A 615 13.65 -14.85 22.90
CA HIS A 615 12.39 -14.92 22.15
C HIS A 615 11.83 -13.53 21.79
N SER A 616 12.56 -12.45 22.09
CA SER A 616 12.06 -11.09 21.94
C SER A 616 11.90 -10.69 20.47
N ALA A 617 10.82 -9.96 20.17
CA ALA A 617 10.47 -9.51 18.84
C ALA A 617 11.00 -8.08 18.56
N GLN A 618 10.65 -7.52 17.40
CA GLN A 618 11.10 -6.20 16.95
C GLN A 618 10.91 -5.07 18.00
N ALA A 619 9.87 -5.13 18.82
CA ALA A 619 9.57 -4.10 19.82
C ALA A 619 10.62 -4.00 20.96
N ASP A 620 11.26 -5.11 21.31
CA ASP A 620 12.19 -5.19 22.46
C ASP A 620 13.67 -5.25 22.03
N ARG A 621 13.95 -5.06 20.73
CA ARG A 621 15.30 -5.23 20.15
C ARG A 621 16.40 -4.39 20.82
N PHE A 622 16.09 -3.19 21.32
CA PHE A 622 17.09 -2.36 22.00
C PHE A 622 17.45 -2.89 23.39
N ASP A 623 16.48 -3.43 24.12
CA ASP A 623 16.73 -4.08 25.40
C ASP A 623 17.47 -5.41 25.21
N HIS A 624 17.16 -6.12 24.12
CA HIS A 624 17.89 -7.32 23.73
C HIS A 624 19.36 -7.01 23.45
N HIS A 625 19.60 -6.00 22.62
CA HIS A 625 20.92 -5.50 22.33
C HIS A 625 21.68 -5.08 23.61
N LEU A 626 21.07 -4.28 24.49
CA LEU A 626 21.63 -3.87 25.78
C LEU A 626 22.07 -5.08 26.62
N TRP A 627 21.21 -6.09 26.72
CA TRP A 627 21.47 -7.29 27.52
C TRP A 627 22.63 -8.13 26.98
N LEU A 628 22.67 -8.35 25.67
CA LEU A 628 23.77 -9.08 25.02
C LEU A 628 25.10 -8.35 25.21
N ARG A 629 25.09 -7.02 25.03
CA ARG A 629 26.28 -6.20 25.25
C ARG A 629 26.77 -6.32 26.68
N ALA A 630 25.89 -6.25 27.68
CA ALA A 630 26.25 -6.43 29.08
C ALA A 630 26.92 -7.79 29.35
N MET A 631 26.39 -8.86 28.77
CA MET A 631 26.97 -10.21 28.89
C MET A 631 28.37 -10.33 28.26
N VAL A 632 28.66 -9.55 27.22
CA VAL A 632 29.99 -9.48 26.61
C VAL A 632 30.93 -8.57 27.40
N CYS A 633 30.46 -7.44 27.95
CA CYS A 633 31.27 -6.54 28.77
C CYS A 633 31.63 -7.15 30.14
N PHE A 634 30.74 -7.95 30.73
CA PHE A 634 30.90 -8.52 32.07
C PHE A 634 30.79 -10.05 32.07
N PRO A 635 31.70 -10.77 31.37
CA PRO A 635 31.59 -12.21 31.15
C PRO A 635 31.53 -13.03 32.44
N HIS A 636 32.26 -12.60 33.48
CA HIS A 636 32.30 -13.31 34.77
C HIS A 636 31.09 -13.01 35.65
N ALA A 637 30.61 -11.76 35.67
CA ALA A 637 29.48 -11.36 36.51
C ALA A 637 28.14 -11.89 35.98
N LEU A 638 28.05 -12.16 34.67
CA LEU A 638 26.84 -12.64 33.99
C LEU A 638 27.03 -14.04 33.39
N ALA A 639 27.86 -14.88 34.00
CA ALA A 639 28.16 -16.22 33.48
C ALA A 639 26.89 -17.10 33.33
N GLU A 640 26.02 -17.13 34.34
CA GLU A 640 24.79 -17.92 34.33
C GLU A 640 23.79 -17.42 33.28
N ALA A 641 23.67 -16.10 33.14
CA ALA A 641 22.87 -15.47 32.07
C ALA A 641 23.35 -15.87 30.67
N ARG A 642 24.68 -15.88 30.45
CA ARG A 642 25.29 -16.29 29.17
C ARG A 642 24.92 -17.73 28.83
N GLU A 643 25.03 -18.64 29.78
CA GLU A 643 24.64 -20.04 29.57
C GLU A 643 23.15 -20.18 29.28
N ALA A 644 22.29 -19.51 30.04
CA ALA A 644 20.84 -19.52 29.85
C ALA A 644 20.46 -19.00 28.45
N TYR A 645 21.08 -17.90 28.00
CA TYR A 645 20.84 -17.32 26.68
C TYR A 645 21.25 -18.27 25.53
N LEU A 646 22.44 -18.89 25.63
CA LEU A 646 22.97 -19.81 24.61
C LEU A 646 22.17 -21.13 24.52
N LYS A 647 21.58 -21.59 25.62
CA LYS A 647 20.64 -22.74 25.62
C LYS A 647 19.41 -22.48 24.74
N GLN A 648 19.02 -21.22 24.56
CA GLN A 648 17.88 -20.81 23.74
C GLN A 648 18.24 -20.53 22.27
N SER A 649 19.44 -20.91 21.80
CA SER A 649 19.92 -20.57 20.45
C SER A 649 19.01 -20.99 19.29
N MET A 650 18.25 -22.07 19.44
CA MET A 650 17.27 -22.52 18.44
C MET A 650 16.02 -21.62 18.34
N HIS A 651 15.77 -20.78 19.35
CA HIS A 651 14.58 -19.93 19.43
C HIS A 651 14.88 -18.44 19.18
N TRP A 652 16.13 -18.14 18.83
CA TRP A 652 16.58 -16.79 18.55
C TRP A 652 15.82 -16.17 17.39
N GLN A 653 15.14 -15.06 17.69
CA GLN A 653 14.51 -14.24 16.66
C GLN A 653 15.56 -13.53 15.78
N THR A 654 15.12 -13.12 14.59
CA THR A 654 15.91 -12.42 13.58
C THR A 654 15.17 -11.16 13.12
N GLY A 655 15.92 -10.17 12.66
CA GLY A 655 15.42 -8.97 11.99
C GLY A 655 16.49 -8.31 11.12
N GLN A 656 16.08 -7.25 10.42
CA GLN A 656 16.88 -6.58 9.39
C GLN A 656 17.30 -5.15 9.80
N ASP A 657 16.52 -4.47 10.64
CA ASP A 657 16.81 -3.09 11.04
C ASP A 657 17.83 -2.99 12.18
N HIS A 658 18.44 -1.82 12.37
CA HIS A 658 19.23 -1.54 13.57
C HIS A 658 18.38 -1.69 14.88
N PRO A 659 18.89 -2.33 15.95
CA PRO A 659 20.26 -2.82 16.18
C PRO A 659 20.46 -4.33 15.93
N TRP A 660 19.66 -4.99 15.08
CA TRP A 660 19.81 -6.44 14.82
C TRP A 660 21.22 -6.89 14.39
N PRO A 661 21.94 -6.15 13.53
CA PRO A 661 23.33 -6.50 13.23
C PRO A 661 24.23 -6.61 14.48
N LEU A 662 24.03 -5.77 15.49
CA LEU A 662 24.79 -5.81 16.74
C LEU A 662 24.35 -6.98 17.62
N ILE A 663 23.05 -7.29 17.64
CA ILE A 663 22.54 -8.50 18.30
C ILE A 663 23.23 -9.75 17.73
N TYR A 664 23.31 -9.87 16.41
CA TYR A 664 24.03 -10.98 15.75
C TYR A 664 25.52 -10.98 16.08
N THR A 665 26.14 -9.80 16.11
CA THR A 665 27.55 -9.63 16.48
C THR A 665 27.83 -10.11 17.90
N TYR A 666 27.03 -9.70 18.88
CA TYR A 666 27.20 -10.14 20.26
C TYR A 666 26.84 -11.62 20.45
N ARG A 667 25.87 -12.16 19.70
CA ARG A 667 25.63 -13.61 19.62
C ARG A 667 26.86 -14.36 19.12
N ALA A 668 27.50 -13.88 18.04
CA ALA A 668 28.72 -14.45 17.50
C ALA A 668 29.83 -14.48 18.55
N TRP A 669 30.01 -13.37 19.27
CA TRP A 669 31.00 -13.28 20.35
C TRP A 669 30.72 -14.29 21.48
N LEU A 670 29.48 -14.35 21.98
CA LEU A 670 29.09 -15.29 23.03
C LEU A 670 29.28 -16.76 22.59
N LEU A 671 28.93 -17.08 21.35
CA LEU A 671 29.13 -18.42 20.77
C LEU A 671 30.62 -18.75 20.64
N ARG A 672 31.45 -17.78 20.24
CA ARG A 672 32.90 -17.95 20.11
C ARG A 672 33.53 -18.25 21.47
N ASP A 673 33.16 -17.49 22.50
CA ASP A 673 33.61 -17.71 23.89
C ASP A 673 33.18 -19.08 24.42
N ALA A 674 32.02 -19.57 23.99
CA ALA A 674 31.51 -20.91 24.33
C ALA A 674 32.11 -22.04 23.45
N GLY A 675 33.09 -21.75 22.60
CA GLY A 675 33.75 -22.73 21.73
C GLY A 675 32.94 -23.19 20.51
N ARG A 676 31.82 -22.53 20.20
CA ARG A 676 30.93 -22.86 19.06
C ARG A 676 31.29 -22.06 17.81
N THR A 677 32.50 -22.26 17.29
CA THR A 677 33.10 -21.43 16.22
C THR A 677 32.27 -21.34 14.94
N VAL A 678 31.71 -22.46 14.45
CA VAL A 678 30.92 -22.47 13.20
C VAL A 678 29.66 -21.63 13.32
N SER A 679 28.93 -21.78 14.43
CA SER A 679 27.73 -20.96 14.70
C SER A 679 28.09 -19.49 14.91
N ALA A 680 29.26 -19.20 15.50
CA ALA A 680 29.74 -17.83 15.66
C ALA A 680 30.03 -17.17 14.29
N GLN A 681 30.69 -17.87 13.37
CA GLN A 681 30.93 -17.40 12.00
C GLN A 681 29.60 -17.08 11.30
N GLN A 682 28.63 -18.00 11.34
CA GLN A 682 27.30 -17.80 10.74
C GLN A 682 26.58 -16.55 11.27
N GLN A 683 26.63 -16.32 12.59
CA GLN A 683 25.99 -15.13 13.17
C GLN A 683 26.70 -13.84 12.73
N LEU A 684 28.03 -13.83 12.64
CA LEU A 684 28.76 -12.64 12.23
C LEU A 684 28.61 -12.36 10.72
N ASP A 685 28.55 -13.40 9.89
CA ASP A 685 28.22 -13.27 8.46
C ASP A 685 26.81 -12.70 8.27
N ASN A 686 25.83 -13.19 9.04
CA ASN A 686 24.48 -12.62 9.03
C ASN A 686 24.49 -11.14 9.41
N ALA A 687 25.27 -10.76 10.44
CA ALA A 687 25.41 -9.35 10.82
C ALA A 687 25.90 -8.48 9.66
N ILE A 688 26.96 -8.92 8.97
CA ILE A 688 27.56 -8.21 7.83
C ILE A 688 26.58 -8.14 6.66
N ASN A 689 25.92 -9.24 6.31
CA ASN A 689 24.97 -9.30 5.19
C ASN A 689 23.79 -8.35 5.41
N VAL A 690 23.24 -8.30 6.63
CA VAL A 690 22.15 -7.37 6.98
C VAL A 690 22.62 -5.92 6.85
N CYS A 691 23.85 -5.60 7.29
CA CYS A 691 24.40 -4.25 7.12
C CYS A 691 24.55 -3.83 5.65
N MET A 692 24.79 -4.78 4.76
CA MET A 692 25.09 -4.56 3.33
C MET A 692 23.85 -4.58 2.42
N SER A 693 22.64 -4.62 2.98
CA SER A 693 21.40 -4.53 2.20
C SER A 693 21.36 -3.26 1.32
N LEU A 694 20.77 -3.37 0.13
CA LEU A 694 20.67 -2.25 -0.83
C LEU A 694 19.84 -1.08 -0.30
N ASP A 695 18.93 -1.34 0.63
CA ASP A 695 18.06 -0.33 1.24
C ASP A 695 18.72 0.44 2.38
N HIS A 696 19.95 0.06 2.77
CA HIS A 696 20.66 0.63 3.91
C HIS A 696 21.64 1.73 3.52
N GLY A 697 21.71 2.78 4.36
CA GLY A 697 22.59 3.93 4.17
C GLY A 697 24.07 3.65 4.48
N PRO A 698 24.97 4.59 4.15
CA PRO A 698 26.42 4.44 4.32
C PRO A 698 26.87 4.08 5.74
N THR A 699 26.12 4.47 6.77
CA THR A 699 26.43 4.21 8.19
C THR A 699 26.35 2.73 8.54
N LEU A 700 25.41 1.97 7.97
CA LEU A 700 25.35 0.52 8.18
C LEU A 700 26.47 -0.18 7.40
N VAL A 701 26.82 0.32 6.21
CA VAL A 701 27.98 -0.15 5.46
C VAL A 701 29.29 0.08 6.24
N TRP A 702 29.42 1.23 6.91
CA TRP A 702 30.52 1.47 7.86
C TRP A 702 30.57 0.41 8.95
N MET A 703 29.43 0.12 9.58
CA MET A 703 29.34 -0.93 10.60
C MET A 703 29.78 -2.30 10.05
N ALA A 704 29.39 -2.65 8.83
CA ALA A 704 29.85 -3.88 8.17
C ALA A 704 31.39 -3.95 8.11
N GLU A 705 32.08 -2.85 7.82
CA GLU A 705 33.55 -2.82 7.78
C GLU A 705 34.20 -2.99 9.14
N VAL A 706 33.60 -2.42 10.19
CA VAL A 706 34.07 -2.65 11.55
C VAL A 706 33.87 -4.13 11.93
N LEU A 707 32.73 -4.73 11.58
CA LEU A 707 32.43 -6.13 11.87
C LEU A 707 33.34 -7.10 11.11
N ARG A 708 33.70 -6.80 9.85
CA ARG A 708 34.73 -7.56 9.11
C ARG A 708 36.10 -7.50 9.77
N THR A 709 36.43 -6.37 10.41
CA THR A 709 37.68 -6.22 11.18
C THR A 709 37.61 -6.95 12.53
N LEU A 710 36.42 -7.00 13.14
CA LEU A 710 36.15 -7.73 14.38
C LEU A 710 36.27 -9.25 14.21
N ALA A 711 35.87 -9.81 13.07
CA ALA A 711 35.91 -11.25 12.82
C ALA A 711 37.28 -11.90 13.12
N PRO A 712 38.40 -11.46 12.50
CA PRO A 712 39.72 -11.98 12.83
C PRO A 712 40.16 -11.66 14.26
N ALA A 713 39.69 -10.55 14.86
CA ALA A 713 39.96 -10.24 16.27
C ALA A 713 39.34 -11.27 17.23
N LEU A 714 38.19 -11.85 16.87
CA LEU A 714 37.53 -12.95 17.57
C LEU A 714 38.05 -14.33 17.14
N ALA A 715 39.11 -14.38 16.33
CA ALA A 715 39.62 -15.60 15.71
C ALA A 715 38.52 -16.38 14.95
N LEU A 716 37.69 -15.66 14.19
CA LEU A 716 36.70 -16.19 13.26
C LEU A 716 37.18 -15.96 11.83
N ASP A 717 37.15 -17.01 11.02
CA ASP A 717 37.41 -16.94 9.58
C ASP A 717 36.09 -16.92 8.82
N LEU A 718 35.77 -15.82 8.15
CA LEU A 718 34.51 -15.66 7.42
C LEU A 718 34.63 -16.04 5.93
N GLY A 719 35.82 -16.41 5.44
CA GLY A 719 36.05 -16.71 4.02
C GLY A 719 35.84 -15.54 3.04
N ASN A 720 35.29 -14.41 3.51
CA ASN A 720 35.09 -13.18 2.76
C ASN A 720 36.40 -12.41 2.63
N GLU A 721 36.67 -11.84 1.45
CA GLU A 721 37.79 -10.93 1.25
C GLU A 721 37.68 -9.75 2.24
N HIS A 722 38.80 -9.39 2.86
CA HIS A 722 38.93 -8.15 3.62
C HIS A 722 38.33 -6.96 2.83
N PRO A 723 37.87 -5.89 3.51
CA PRO A 723 37.35 -4.69 2.87
C PRO A 723 38.19 -4.32 1.64
N SER A 724 37.58 -4.26 0.45
CA SER A 724 38.33 -3.84 -0.73
C SER A 724 38.80 -2.40 -0.52
N LEU A 725 39.99 -2.06 -1.04
CA LEU A 725 40.51 -0.70 -1.00
C LEU A 725 39.46 0.30 -1.53
N ALA A 726 38.74 -0.10 -2.59
CA ALA A 726 37.65 0.66 -3.19
C ALA A 726 36.47 0.93 -2.22
N GLN A 727 36.10 -0.04 -1.38
CA GLN A 727 35.02 0.11 -0.40
C GLN A 727 35.42 1.09 0.72
N ARG A 728 36.68 1.03 1.19
CA ARG A 728 37.20 2.01 2.16
C ARG A 728 37.29 3.40 1.57
N GLU A 729 37.75 3.54 0.33
CA GLU A 729 37.77 4.83 -0.38
C GLU A 729 36.35 5.39 -0.60
N TYR A 730 35.37 4.53 -0.91
CA TYR A 730 33.96 4.91 -1.02
C TYR A 730 33.44 5.47 0.31
N LEU A 731 33.66 4.77 1.42
CA LEU A 731 33.24 5.22 2.75
C LEU A 731 33.96 6.49 3.19
N GLN A 732 35.24 6.65 2.87
CA GLN A 732 35.97 7.88 3.20
C GLN A 732 35.45 9.11 2.45
N LYS A 733 34.92 8.92 1.23
CA LYS A 733 34.25 9.99 0.48
C LYS A 733 32.84 10.28 1.00
N ARG A 734 32.11 9.25 1.45
CA ARG A 734 30.69 9.36 1.84
C ARG A 734 30.48 9.71 3.31
N LEU A 735 31.40 9.29 4.18
CA LEU A 735 31.41 9.51 5.63
C LEU A 735 32.80 10.03 6.03
N PRO A 736 33.18 11.25 5.64
CA PRO A 736 34.53 11.77 5.87
C PRO A 736 34.87 11.92 7.36
N LEU A 737 33.86 12.06 8.22
CA LEU A 737 34.00 12.24 9.67
C LEU A 737 33.85 10.93 10.47
N ALA A 738 33.60 9.80 9.79
CA ALA A 738 33.66 8.50 10.46
C ALA A 738 35.10 8.23 10.98
N PRO A 739 35.26 7.39 12.03
CA PRO A 739 36.55 7.15 12.68
C PRO A 739 37.46 6.21 11.85
N HIS A 740 37.90 6.70 10.68
CA HIS A 740 38.78 5.99 9.72
C HIS A 740 40.15 5.67 10.30
N ALA A 741 40.69 6.55 11.14
CA ALA A 741 41.98 6.35 11.78
C ALA A 741 41.92 5.21 12.81
N GLU A 742 40.83 5.13 13.56
CA GLU A 742 40.54 4.15 14.60
C GLU A 742 40.29 2.78 13.97
N LEU A 743 39.52 2.70 12.87
CA LEU A 743 39.34 1.47 12.11
C LEU A 743 40.68 0.96 11.54
N THR A 744 41.52 1.87 11.06
CA THR A 744 42.88 1.54 10.60
C THR A 744 43.75 1.02 11.74
N ALA A 745 43.68 1.64 12.92
CA ALA A 745 44.39 1.21 14.11
C ALA A 745 43.91 -0.18 14.57
N PHE A 746 42.60 -0.43 14.54
CA PHE A 746 42.02 -1.73 14.88
C PHE A 746 42.51 -2.81 13.91
N ALA A 747 42.45 -2.58 12.60
CA ALA A 747 42.94 -3.53 11.60
C ALA A 747 44.44 -3.85 11.80
N ARG A 748 45.27 -2.84 12.10
CA ARG A 748 46.71 -3.06 12.40
C ARG A 748 46.92 -3.87 13.67
N ALA A 749 46.15 -3.62 14.72
CA ALA A 749 46.24 -4.38 15.97
C ALA A 749 45.93 -5.86 15.73
N VAL A 750 44.92 -6.16 14.90
CA VAL A 750 44.51 -7.54 14.60
C VAL A 750 45.56 -8.28 13.78
N SER A 751 46.22 -7.62 12.83
CA SER A 751 47.28 -8.23 12.02
C SER A 751 48.60 -8.46 12.79
N GLY A 752 48.79 -7.80 13.93
CA GLY A 752 50.07 -7.76 14.63
C GLY A 752 50.25 -8.75 15.78
N GLN A 753 49.17 -9.18 16.45
CA GLN A 753 49.19 -10.01 17.67
C GLN A 753 47.76 -10.42 18.11
N THR A 754 47.63 -11.36 19.05
CA THR A 754 46.35 -11.65 19.72
C THR A 754 45.91 -10.47 20.59
N ILE A 755 44.74 -9.89 20.29
CA ILE A 755 44.16 -8.79 21.08
C ILE A 755 43.43 -9.35 22.29
N SER A 756 43.54 -8.69 23.45
CA SER A 756 42.77 -9.05 24.65
C SER A 756 41.29 -8.69 24.51
N HIS A 757 40.39 -9.37 25.24
CA HIS A 757 38.95 -9.06 25.26
C HIS A 757 38.65 -7.58 25.48
N ALA A 758 39.31 -6.97 26.48
CA ALA A 758 39.18 -5.54 26.76
C ALA A 758 39.72 -4.66 25.63
N GLY A 759 40.80 -5.08 24.96
CA GLY A 759 41.34 -4.39 23.79
C GLY A 759 40.38 -4.41 22.60
N ILE A 760 39.70 -5.54 22.36
CA ILE A 760 38.68 -5.66 21.30
C ILE A 760 37.52 -4.70 21.60
N LEU A 761 37.03 -4.68 22.85
CA LEU A 761 35.96 -3.75 23.25
C LEU A 761 36.37 -2.28 23.08
N ALA A 762 37.60 -1.91 23.45
CA ALA A 762 38.10 -0.56 23.30
C ALA A 762 38.20 -0.14 21.83
N HIS A 763 38.69 -1.01 20.95
CA HIS A 763 38.73 -0.74 19.52
C HIS A 763 37.33 -0.65 18.90
N LEU A 764 36.43 -1.55 19.29
CA LEU A 764 35.06 -1.56 18.78
C LEU A 764 34.37 -0.23 19.12
N ALA A 765 34.53 0.25 20.37
CA ALA A 765 33.93 1.49 20.83
C ALA A 765 34.60 2.77 20.31
N ALA A 766 35.84 2.68 19.82
CA ALA A 766 36.44 3.76 19.04
C ALA A 766 35.93 3.79 17.58
N CYS A 767 35.52 2.65 17.02
CA CYS A 767 35.10 2.53 15.62
C CYS A 767 33.57 2.69 15.42
N LEU A 768 32.78 2.25 16.39
CA LEU A 768 31.32 2.35 16.42
C LEU A 768 30.93 3.34 17.52
N PRO A 769 30.39 4.52 17.20
CA PRO A 769 29.91 5.45 18.20
C PRO A 769 28.78 4.81 19.02
N PHE A 770 28.63 5.23 20.27
CA PHE A 770 27.69 4.77 21.31
C PHE A 770 26.28 4.25 20.89
N ASN A 771 25.62 4.77 19.85
CA ASN A 771 24.29 4.35 19.37
C ASN A 771 24.38 3.29 18.28
N PHE A 772 25.52 3.16 17.63
CA PHE A 772 25.84 2.09 16.69
C PHE A 772 26.37 0.86 17.41
N HIS A 773 26.13 0.79 18.72
CA HIS A 773 26.93 0.00 19.60
C HIS A 773 26.14 -0.77 20.60
#